data_AF-A0A538EHH2-F1
#
_entry.id   AF-A0A538EHH2-F1
#
_cell.length_a   1.000
_cell.length_b   1.000
_cell.length_c   1.000
_cell.angle_alpha   90.00
_cell.angle_beta   90.00
_cell.angle_gamma   90.00
#
_symmetry.space_group_name_H-M   'P 1'
#
loop_
_entity.id
_entity.type
_entity.pdbx_description
1 polymer ?
#
loop_
_entity_poly.entity_id
_entity_poly.type
_entity_poly.pdbx_seq_one_letter_code
_entity_poly.pdbx_strand_id
1 'polypeptide(L)'
;MRAVVITRHGPPEVLQVRDLPAPERPLGGQVLVDVRAAGINFADTMARMGLYPDAPKPPSVVGYEVAGEVAAVGPGVDGLGPGDRVVAGTRFGGYAEQVVVKAADTVPLPDRLSFEEGAAVPVNYATAWAGLVRYGGLRAGERVLIHAAAGGVGTAATQIAKHVGAEVHGTASPGKHDAIRANGVDHPIDYTRPGWERDAPRFDVIMDAIGGRSFRVDYELLKTGGRLVCFGASAVAPGERRNVLAALRTVVRMPRFNLVRQMRESKAVIGLNMLALWDEAGSLDEWIGPLRELIEDGTARPLVAEAFPFERAAEAHRMIAERRRSSDVTKPDDPNRVLIFDTTLRDGEQSPGISLNAGEKLEIAQQLARLGVDVIEAGFPITSPGDFEAVQAISRQVEGPVIAGLARTHAADIDRAWEAVRDAARPRIHTFISTSDIHIRHQLQTTREDVKGQARAAVAHAREYLEDVEFSPMDATRADVEFTAEVCAIAVEEGAITVNIADTVGYTMPHEFTAYLERLYELAPGLRDVVVSVHCHDDLGLAVANSFAGVLAGARQVECAINGLGERAGNASLEEIAMLLHTRQADVGLQTGIVTTEIARTSRLVSRLTGYVVQPNKAVVGRNAFAHESGIHQDGVLKERTTYEIMDARTIGLEGNDIVLGKHSGRHALQQALEDLGYRVTGQALNQAFKRFKEIADRKKQVTAMDLEALLTDELRDDVDDYTLEGFDVEASSRRPPHATVRVRMPDGSERSGSFTGDGPVDAIFRAINAATDTDAKLREFRVDAVTGGQDALGEVSVVIEAGGRPTSGQGVSTDIIEAAARAYVRALSTAERRARLEERSASEPEPELQPTP
;
A
#
# COMPACT_ATOMS: atom_id res chain seq x y z
N MET A 1 -27.22 31.36 -8.30
CA MET A 1 -26.53 30.36 -9.13
C MET A 1 -25.72 29.46 -8.21
N ARG A 2 -25.58 28.18 -8.56
CA ARG A 2 -24.71 27.26 -7.86
C ARG A 2 -23.25 27.48 -8.27
N ALA A 3 -22.34 27.37 -7.32
CA ALA A 3 -20.90 27.41 -7.55
C ALA A 3 -20.17 26.42 -6.63
N VAL A 4 -19.05 25.86 -7.09
CA VAL A 4 -18.16 25.04 -6.25
C VAL A 4 -17.18 25.97 -5.55
N VAL A 5 -17.34 26.08 -4.23
CA VAL A 5 -16.55 26.98 -3.39
C VAL A 5 -15.49 26.17 -2.63
N ILE A 6 -14.23 26.58 -2.76
CA ILE A 6 -13.17 26.17 -1.84
C ILE A 6 -13.41 26.92 -0.54
N THR A 7 -13.86 26.22 0.49
CA THR A 7 -14.26 26.84 1.76
C THR A 7 -13.08 27.22 2.65
N ARG A 8 -12.01 26.43 2.59
CA ARG A 8 -10.73 26.61 3.27
C ARG A 8 -9.65 25.82 2.53
N HIS A 9 -8.38 26.08 2.82
CA HIS A 9 -7.31 25.23 2.29
C HIS A 9 -7.33 23.86 2.96
N GLY A 10 -7.17 22.79 2.17
CA GLY A 10 -7.24 21.43 2.69
C GLY A 10 -7.44 20.39 1.59
N PRO A 11 -7.75 19.12 1.94
CA PRO A 11 -7.99 18.02 1.00
C PRO A 11 -9.27 18.26 0.15
N PRO A 12 -9.59 17.44 -0.87
CA PRO A 12 -10.70 17.70 -1.80
C PRO A 12 -12.07 18.00 -1.15
N GLU A 13 -12.32 17.49 0.05
CA GLU A 13 -13.57 17.64 0.82
C GLU A 13 -13.87 19.09 1.24
N VAL A 14 -12.91 20.00 1.08
CA VAL A 14 -13.14 21.44 1.29
C VAL A 14 -13.94 22.10 0.18
N LEU A 15 -14.12 21.42 -0.97
CA LEU A 15 -14.96 21.85 -2.08
C LEU A 15 -16.43 21.59 -1.73
N GLN A 16 -17.24 22.65 -1.75
CA GLN A 16 -18.67 22.56 -1.46
C GLN A 16 -19.47 23.31 -2.52
N VAL A 17 -20.53 22.66 -3.01
CA VAL A 17 -21.54 23.35 -3.83
C VAL A 17 -22.31 24.31 -2.92
N ARG A 18 -22.36 25.59 -3.32
CA ARG A 18 -23.09 26.65 -2.59
C ARG A 18 -23.88 27.51 -3.56
N ASP A 19 -25.00 28.04 -3.09
CA ASP A 19 -25.72 29.09 -3.79
C ASP A 19 -25.04 30.44 -3.59
N LEU A 20 -24.67 31.08 -4.69
CA LEU A 20 -24.13 32.44 -4.76
C LEU A 20 -25.09 33.35 -5.55
N PRO A 21 -25.05 34.68 -5.32
CA PRO A 21 -25.74 35.63 -6.19
C PRO A 21 -25.36 35.40 -7.65
N ALA A 22 -26.34 35.46 -8.55
CA ALA A 22 -26.04 35.44 -9.98
C ALA A 22 -25.18 36.65 -10.35
N PRO A 23 -24.32 36.54 -11.39
CA PRO A 23 -23.49 37.65 -11.81
C PRO A 23 -24.36 38.84 -12.24
N GLU A 24 -23.88 40.05 -11.99
CA GLU A 24 -24.53 41.24 -12.54
C GLU A 24 -24.46 41.23 -14.08
N ARG A 25 -25.30 42.05 -14.72
CA ARG A 25 -25.30 42.16 -16.18
C ARG A 25 -23.89 42.54 -16.68
N PRO A 26 -23.42 41.93 -17.80
CA PRO A 26 -22.07 42.18 -18.30
C PRO A 26 -21.90 43.67 -18.63
N LEU A 27 -20.77 44.24 -18.20
CA LEU A 27 -20.38 45.62 -18.52
C LEU A 27 -19.89 45.71 -19.97
N GLY A 28 -19.55 46.92 -20.42
CA GLY A 28 -19.03 47.12 -21.77
C GLY A 28 -17.79 46.25 -22.05
N GLY A 29 -17.78 45.56 -23.20
CA GLY A 29 -16.71 44.62 -23.57
C GLY A 29 -16.72 43.25 -22.86
N GLN A 30 -17.77 42.94 -22.11
CA GLN A 30 -17.94 41.66 -21.41
C GLN A 30 -19.10 40.83 -21.95
N VAL A 31 -19.06 39.52 -21.71
CA VAL A 31 -20.15 38.59 -21.98
C VAL A 31 -20.43 37.74 -20.75
N LEU A 32 -21.70 37.44 -20.53
CA LEU A 32 -22.15 36.47 -19.54
C LEU A 32 -22.29 35.12 -20.23
N VAL A 33 -21.66 34.08 -19.69
CA VAL A 33 -21.68 32.72 -20.23
C VAL A 33 -22.41 31.81 -19.25
N ASP A 34 -23.41 31.09 -19.76
CA ASP A 34 -24.02 29.94 -19.09
C ASP A 34 -23.08 28.74 -19.24
N VAL A 35 -22.40 28.39 -18.15
CA VAL A 35 -21.35 27.37 -18.15
C VAL A 35 -21.96 25.99 -18.30
N ARG A 36 -21.53 25.26 -19.32
CA ARG A 36 -21.93 23.87 -19.56
C ARG A 36 -20.86 22.89 -19.08
N ALA A 37 -19.59 23.26 -19.19
CA ALA A 37 -18.45 22.50 -18.67
C ALA A 37 -17.33 23.45 -18.20
N ALA A 38 -16.58 23.03 -17.19
CA ALA A 38 -15.39 23.73 -16.71
C ALA A 38 -14.19 22.78 -16.69
N GLY A 39 -13.05 23.25 -17.17
CA GLY A 39 -11.81 22.47 -17.18
C GLY A 39 -11.15 22.48 -15.79
N ILE A 40 -10.62 21.33 -15.38
CA ILE A 40 -9.92 21.16 -14.10
C ILE A 40 -8.43 21.06 -14.36
N ASN A 41 -7.67 22.01 -13.84
CA ASN A 41 -6.23 22.09 -14.05
C ASN A 41 -5.47 21.75 -12.77
N PHE A 42 -4.20 21.38 -12.91
CA PHE A 42 -3.31 21.18 -11.76
C PHE A 42 -3.16 22.46 -10.92
N ALA A 43 -3.31 23.64 -11.52
CA ALA A 43 -3.35 24.91 -10.80
C ALA A 43 -4.56 25.03 -9.86
N ASP A 44 -5.72 24.44 -10.20
CA ASP A 44 -6.91 24.44 -9.33
C ASP A 44 -6.70 23.58 -8.08
N THR A 45 -5.99 22.45 -8.21
CA THR A 45 -5.64 21.61 -7.05
C THR A 45 -4.62 22.30 -6.15
N MET A 46 -3.63 22.99 -6.73
CA MET A 46 -2.64 23.79 -6.00
C MET A 46 -3.28 24.98 -5.26
N ALA A 47 -4.25 25.65 -5.90
CA ALA A 47 -5.04 26.72 -5.28
C ALA A 47 -5.82 26.20 -4.06
N ARG A 48 -6.51 25.06 -4.20
CA ARG A 48 -7.19 24.37 -3.09
C ARG A 48 -6.25 24.08 -1.92
N MET A 49 -5.04 23.59 -2.18
CA MET A 49 -4.07 23.27 -1.14
C MET A 49 -3.39 24.49 -0.50
N GLY A 50 -3.60 25.70 -1.04
CA GLY A 50 -2.92 26.91 -0.58
C GLY A 50 -1.45 26.94 -0.96
N LEU A 51 -1.08 26.25 -2.03
CA LEU A 51 0.27 26.19 -2.60
C LEU A 51 0.43 27.05 -3.85
N TYR A 52 -0.62 27.77 -4.24
CA TYR A 52 -0.64 28.64 -5.41
C TYR A 52 -0.84 30.10 -4.95
N PRO A 53 0.24 30.90 -4.87
CA PRO A 53 0.19 32.25 -4.29
C PRO A 53 -0.76 33.20 -5.01
N ASP A 54 -0.93 33.03 -6.32
CA ASP A 54 -1.74 33.91 -7.18
C ASP A 54 -3.25 33.59 -7.11
N ALA A 55 -3.65 32.54 -6.39
CA ALA A 55 -5.05 32.15 -6.22
C ALA A 55 -5.79 33.04 -5.20
N PRO A 56 -7.10 33.26 -5.38
CA PRO A 56 -7.93 33.97 -4.41
C PRO A 56 -8.02 33.19 -3.09
N LYS A 57 -7.95 33.91 -1.97
CA LYS A 57 -8.05 33.31 -0.63
C LYS A 57 -9.44 32.69 -0.40
N PRO A 58 -9.54 31.49 0.22
CA PRO A 58 -10.81 30.92 0.62
C PRO A 58 -11.58 31.82 1.60
N PRO A 59 -12.94 31.86 1.54
CA PRO A 59 -13.78 31.13 0.61
C PRO A 59 -13.72 31.73 -0.80
N SER A 60 -13.47 30.89 -1.82
CA SER A 60 -13.32 31.35 -3.21
C SER A 60 -13.79 30.30 -4.22
N VAL A 61 -14.16 30.77 -5.42
CA VAL A 61 -14.51 29.93 -6.58
C VAL A 61 -13.33 29.98 -7.55
N VAL A 62 -12.75 28.83 -7.87
CA VAL A 62 -11.65 28.69 -8.84
C VAL A 62 -12.20 28.29 -10.23
N GLY A 63 -11.37 27.70 -11.09
CA GLY A 63 -11.70 27.43 -12.48
C GLY A 63 -11.17 28.54 -13.39
N TYR A 64 -10.19 28.17 -14.21
CA TYR A 64 -9.48 29.06 -15.13
C TYR A 64 -10.11 29.09 -16.54
N GLU A 65 -10.94 28.10 -16.85
CA GLU A 65 -11.51 27.90 -18.18
C GLU A 65 -12.91 27.28 -18.11
N VAL A 66 -13.74 27.64 -19.09
CA VAL A 66 -15.09 27.11 -19.27
C VAL A 66 -15.42 26.94 -20.75
N ALA A 67 -16.43 26.12 -21.02
CA ALA A 67 -17.18 26.14 -22.26
C ALA A 67 -18.67 26.26 -21.96
N GLY A 68 -19.37 27.04 -22.76
CA GLY A 68 -20.79 27.31 -22.53
C GLY A 68 -21.45 28.09 -23.63
N GLU A 69 -22.63 28.61 -23.32
CA GLU A 69 -23.43 29.42 -24.24
C GLU A 69 -23.46 30.87 -23.74
N VAL A 70 -23.35 31.83 -24.65
CA VAL A 70 -23.49 33.24 -24.30
C VAL A 70 -24.93 33.49 -23.84
N ALA A 71 -25.12 33.94 -22.61
CA ALA A 71 -26.42 34.28 -22.05
C ALA A 71 -26.80 35.74 -22.32
N ALA A 72 -25.81 36.63 -22.23
CA ALA A 72 -25.97 38.06 -22.48
C ALA A 72 -24.66 38.70 -22.92
N VAL A 73 -24.75 39.78 -23.68
CA VAL A 73 -23.61 40.58 -24.14
C VAL A 73 -23.69 42.00 -23.60
N GLY A 74 -22.55 42.54 -23.17
CA GLY A 74 -22.43 43.91 -22.72
C GLY A 74 -22.34 44.89 -23.89
N PRO A 75 -22.52 46.21 -23.66
CA PRO A 75 -22.40 47.22 -24.70
C PRO A 75 -21.03 47.19 -25.42
N GLY A 76 -21.02 47.32 -26.75
CA GLY A 76 -19.79 47.39 -27.54
C GLY A 76 -19.08 46.05 -27.77
N VAL A 77 -19.76 44.93 -27.53
CA VAL A 77 -19.30 43.59 -27.98
C VAL A 77 -19.87 43.31 -29.36
N ASP A 78 -18.99 43.16 -30.35
CA ASP A 78 -19.33 42.80 -31.72
C ASP A 78 -18.94 41.33 -32.01
N GLY A 79 -19.74 40.61 -32.79
CA GLY A 79 -19.42 39.24 -33.25
C GLY A 79 -19.79 38.11 -32.29
N LEU A 80 -20.46 38.40 -31.18
CA LEU A 80 -21.06 37.43 -30.25
C LEU A 80 -22.48 37.85 -29.90
N GLY A 81 -23.38 36.88 -29.74
CA GLY A 81 -24.77 37.09 -29.35
C GLY A 81 -25.30 35.97 -28.44
N PRO A 82 -26.44 36.19 -27.76
CA PRO A 82 -27.04 35.16 -26.92
C PRO A 82 -27.32 33.86 -27.69
N GLY A 83 -26.93 32.73 -27.12
CA GLY A 83 -27.01 31.38 -27.71
C GLY A 83 -25.73 30.92 -28.41
N ASP A 84 -24.76 31.80 -28.66
CA ASP A 84 -23.49 31.41 -29.28
C ASP A 84 -22.69 30.50 -28.35
N ARG A 85 -22.15 29.42 -28.91
CA ARG A 85 -21.29 28.47 -28.20
C ARG A 85 -19.88 29.01 -28.15
N VAL A 86 -19.30 29.09 -26.95
CA VAL A 86 -17.96 29.65 -26.74
C VAL A 86 -17.14 28.82 -25.77
N VAL A 87 -15.83 28.84 -25.95
CA VAL A 87 -14.85 28.55 -24.89
C VAL A 87 -14.32 29.87 -24.35
N ALA A 88 -14.02 29.93 -23.06
CA ALA A 88 -13.56 31.15 -22.43
C ALA A 88 -12.50 30.89 -21.36
N GLY A 89 -11.50 31.77 -21.30
CA GLY A 89 -10.67 31.93 -20.11
C GLY A 89 -11.42 32.75 -19.07
N THR A 90 -11.52 32.26 -17.83
CA THR A 90 -12.21 32.93 -16.72
C THR A 90 -11.29 33.56 -15.68
N ARG A 91 -10.00 33.19 -15.67
CA ARG A 91 -9.00 33.49 -14.61
C ARG A 91 -9.37 32.81 -13.30
N PHE A 92 -10.52 33.11 -12.73
CA PHE A 92 -11.16 32.41 -11.60
C PHE A 92 -12.68 32.49 -11.74
N GLY A 93 -13.42 31.69 -10.99
CA GLY A 93 -14.89 31.70 -11.02
C GLY A 93 -15.52 30.78 -12.07
N GLY A 94 -14.72 30.00 -12.80
CA GLY A 94 -15.23 29.06 -13.80
C GLY A 94 -16.04 27.90 -13.22
N TYR A 95 -15.86 27.57 -11.93
CA TYR A 95 -16.69 26.56 -11.25
C TYR A 95 -18.02 27.14 -10.75
N ALA A 96 -18.77 27.76 -11.65
CA ALA A 96 -20.08 28.34 -11.41
C ALA A 96 -21.01 28.03 -12.58
N GLU A 97 -22.32 28.04 -12.36
CA GLU A 97 -23.31 27.89 -13.46
C GLU A 97 -23.26 29.06 -14.45
N GLN A 98 -22.80 30.24 -14.01
CA GLN A 98 -22.64 31.41 -14.86
C GLN A 98 -21.37 32.17 -14.52
N VAL A 99 -20.72 32.73 -15.53
CA VAL A 99 -19.50 33.54 -15.35
C VAL A 99 -19.48 34.71 -16.32
N VAL A 100 -19.01 35.87 -15.87
CA VAL A 100 -18.78 37.04 -16.71
C VAL A 100 -17.32 37.07 -17.10
N VAL A 101 -17.05 37.11 -18.41
CA VAL A 101 -15.70 37.16 -18.98
C VAL A 101 -15.58 38.33 -19.96
N LYS A 102 -14.35 38.73 -20.28
CA LYS A 102 -14.13 39.70 -21.36
C LYS A 102 -14.43 39.02 -22.69
N ALA A 103 -15.07 39.73 -23.62
CA ALA A 103 -15.36 39.18 -24.94
C ALA A 103 -14.08 38.74 -25.69
N ALA A 104 -12.96 39.46 -25.47
CA ALA A 104 -11.64 39.14 -26.01
C ALA A 104 -11.05 37.82 -25.46
N ASP A 105 -11.50 37.35 -24.30
CA ASP A 105 -11.03 36.11 -23.69
C ASP A 105 -11.90 34.90 -24.11
N THR A 106 -12.67 35.05 -25.19
CA THR A 106 -13.58 34.01 -25.72
C THR A 106 -13.27 33.64 -27.17
N VAL A 107 -13.49 32.37 -27.52
CA VAL A 107 -13.40 31.85 -28.88
C VAL A 107 -14.65 31.02 -29.19
N PRO A 108 -15.25 31.16 -30.40
CA PRO A 108 -16.37 30.32 -30.81
C PRO A 108 -16.03 28.83 -30.74
N LEU A 109 -16.95 28.05 -30.17
CA LEU A 109 -16.87 26.60 -30.11
C LEU A 109 -17.65 26.01 -31.28
N PRO A 110 -17.01 25.39 -32.28
CA PRO A 110 -17.70 24.82 -33.43
C PRO A 110 -18.55 23.61 -33.03
N ASP A 111 -19.59 23.33 -33.83
CA ASP A 111 -20.58 22.32 -33.45
C ASP A 111 -20.05 20.90 -33.30
N ARG A 112 -18.92 20.63 -33.96
CA ARG A 112 -18.22 19.34 -33.95
C ARG A 112 -17.56 18.99 -32.61
N LEU A 113 -17.34 19.96 -31.72
CA LEU A 113 -16.74 19.73 -30.40
C LEU A 113 -17.81 19.78 -29.33
N SER A 114 -17.75 18.90 -28.34
CA SER A 114 -18.62 18.98 -27.16
C SER A 114 -18.21 20.15 -26.25
N PHE A 115 -19.05 20.50 -25.28
CA PHE A 115 -18.66 21.52 -24.28
C PHE A 115 -17.52 21.01 -23.39
N GLU A 116 -17.51 19.72 -23.05
CA GLU A 116 -16.43 19.09 -22.28
C GLU A 116 -15.10 19.15 -23.04
N GLU A 117 -15.10 18.83 -24.34
CA GLU A 117 -13.91 18.97 -25.19
C GLU A 117 -13.48 20.44 -25.28
N GLY A 118 -14.44 21.35 -25.46
CA GLY A 118 -14.18 22.79 -25.48
C GLY A 118 -13.55 23.31 -24.19
N ALA A 119 -14.03 22.84 -23.04
CA ALA A 119 -13.53 23.27 -21.73
C ALA A 119 -12.09 22.84 -21.46
N ALA A 120 -11.57 21.85 -22.19
CA ALA A 120 -10.18 21.42 -22.11
C ALA A 120 -9.22 22.20 -23.03
N VAL A 121 -9.71 23.18 -23.80
CA VAL A 121 -8.91 23.95 -24.76
C VAL A 121 -8.14 25.11 -24.12
N PRO A 122 -8.80 26.09 -23.46
CA PRO A 122 -8.21 27.39 -23.19
C PRO A 122 -6.85 27.35 -22.49
N VAL A 123 -6.73 26.66 -21.35
CA VAL A 123 -5.50 26.60 -20.55
C VAL A 123 -4.49 25.64 -21.17
N ASN A 124 -4.92 24.43 -21.55
CA ASN A 124 -3.99 23.42 -22.06
C ASN A 124 -3.32 23.87 -23.35
N TYR A 125 -4.11 24.34 -24.32
CA TYR A 125 -3.59 24.74 -25.63
C TYR A 125 -2.92 26.11 -25.59
N ALA A 126 -3.39 27.08 -24.79
CA ALA A 126 -2.67 28.35 -24.65
C ALA A 126 -1.30 28.15 -24.00
N THR A 127 -1.21 27.29 -22.98
CA THR A 127 0.08 26.94 -22.36
C THR A 127 1.01 26.25 -23.35
N ALA A 128 0.49 25.30 -24.11
CA ALA A 128 1.25 24.59 -25.14
C ALA A 128 1.71 25.53 -26.28
N TRP A 129 0.83 26.44 -26.74
CA TRP A 129 1.14 27.43 -27.77
C TRP A 129 2.19 28.44 -27.30
N ALA A 130 2.01 29.00 -26.11
CA ALA A 130 2.99 29.89 -25.50
C ALA A 130 4.34 29.18 -25.35
N GLY A 131 4.34 27.96 -24.83
CA GLY A 131 5.54 27.19 -24.58
C GLY A 131 6.28 26.77 -25.85
N LEU A 132 5.59 26.22 -26.85
CA LEU A 132 6.22 25.70 -28.06
C LEU A 132 6.49 26.78 -29.12
N VAL A 133 5.49 27.61 -29.42
CA VAL A 133 5.53 28.51 -30.57
C VAL A 133 6.12 29.86 -30.17
N ARG A 134 5.61 30.48 -29.10
CA ARG A 134 6.03 31.85 -28.75
C ARG A 134 7.40 31.90 -28.08
N TYR A 135 7.56 31.18 -26.98
CA TYR A 135 8.80 31.17 -26.19
C TYR A 135 9.75 30.10 -26.66
N GLY A 136 9.20 28.93 -26.98
CA GLY A 136 9.95 27.83 -27.55
C GLY A 136 10.41 28.12 -28.96
N GLY A 137 9.71 28.93 -29.77
CA GLY A 137 10.11 29.25 -31.14
C GLY A 137 10.27 28.03 -32.05
N LEU A 138 9.56 26.93 -31.78
CA LEU A 138 9.68 25.64 -32.46
C LEU A 138 9.49 25.80 -33.98
N ARG A 139 10.35 25.15 -34.76
CA ARG A 139 10.31 25.17 -36.23
C ARG A 139 10.09 23.79 -36.82
N ALA A 140 9.57 23.74 -38.04
CA ALA A 140 9.47 22.51 -38.80
C ALA A 140 10.82 21.79 -38.89
N GLY A 141 10.83 20.48 -38.64
CA GLY A 141 12.03 19.64 -38.61
C GLY A 141 12.88 19.71 -37.34
N GLU A 142 12.56 20.59 -36.37
CA GLU A 142 13.19 20.56 -35.05
C GLU A 142 12.68 19.38 -34.20
N ARG A 143 13.50 18.94 -33.24
CA ARG A 143 13.13 17.90 -32.27
C ARG A 143 12.63 18.54 -30.98
N VAL A 144 11.46 18.11 -30.54
CA VAL A 144 10.88 18.53 -29.26
C VAL A 144 10.75 17.34 -28.31
N LEU A 145 11.13 17.54 -27.05
CA LEU A 145 10.80 16.62 -25.96
C LEU A 145 9.63 17.20 -25.15
N ILE A 146 8.57 16.42 -25.00
CA ILE A 146 7.39 16.80 -24.22
C ILE A 146 7.31 15.88 -23.01
N HIS A 147 7.57 16.43 -21.83
CA HIS A 147 7.33 15.69 -20.59
C HIS A 147 5.85 15.57 -20.27
N ALA A 148 5.48 14.46 -19.63
CA ALA A 148 4.09 14.11 -19.34
C ALA A 148 3.19 14.20 -20.60
N ALA A 149 3.62 13.57 -21.70
CA ALA A 149 2.96 13.68 -23.01
C ALA A 149 1.51 13.19 -23.03
N ALA A 150 1.10 12.39 -22.04
CA ALA A 150 -0.28 11.92 -21.86
C ALA A 150 -1.17 12.86 -21.02
N GLY A 151 -0.63 13.95 -20.45
CA GLY A 151 -1.41 14.94 -19.69
C GLY A 151 -2.03 16.01 -20.58
N GLY A 152 -2.94 16.84 -20.05
CA GLY A 152 -3.69 17.84 -20.84
C GLY A 152 -2.82 18.79 -21.67
N VAL A 153 -1.81 19.42 -21.07
CA VAL A 153 -0.84 20.25 -21.83
C VAL A 153 0.03 19.41 -22.76
N GLY A 154 0.38 18.17 -22.36
CA GLY A 154 1.23 17.29 -23.16
C GLY A 154 0.56 16.83 -24.46
N THR A 155 -0.73 16.52 -24.41
CA THR A 155 -1.51 16.12 -25.59
C THR A 155 -1.72 17.29 -26.54
N ALA A 156 -2.05 18.48 -26.00
CA ALA A 156 -2.13 19.73 -26.76
C ALA A 156 -0.79 20.11 -27.41
N ALA A 157 0.31 20.04 -26.66
CA ALA A 157 1.65 20.32 -27.13
C ALA A 157 2.08 19.35 -28.24
N THR A 158 1.70 18.07 -28.15
CA THR A 158 1.96 17.09 -29.21
C THR A 158 1.26 17.50 -30.50
N GLN A 159 -0.04 17.83 -30.43
CA GLN A 159 -0.82 18.22 -31.61
C GLN A 159 -0.28 19.50 -32.27
N ILE A 160 0.06 20.51 -31.47
CA ILE A 160 0.67 21.76 -31.97
C ILE A 160 2.05 21.49 -32.57
N ALA A 161 2.90 20.69 -31.92
CA ALA A 161 4.22 20.35 -32.46
C ALA A 161 4.13 19.61 -33.80
N LYS A 162 3.16 18.70 -33.96
CA LYS A 162 2.89 18.03 -35.23
C LYS A 162 2.36 18.97 -36.30
N HIS A 163 1.48 19.90 -35.94
CA HIS A 163 1.00 20.95 -36.86
C HIS A 163 2.16 21.84 -37.35
N VAL A 164 3.11 22.19 -36.48
CA VAL A 164 4.34 22.91 -36.85
C VAL A 164 5.28 22.08 -37.74
N GLY A 165 5.14 20.76 -37.75
CA GLY A 165 5.99 19.83 -38.52
C GLY A 165 7.26 19.41 -37.77
N ALA A 166 7.24 19.39 -36.44
CA ALA A 166 8.34 18.92 -35.60
C ALA A 166 8.35 17.39 -35.42
N GLU A 167 9.52 16.86 -35.04
CA GLU A 167 9.71 15.49 -34.58
C GLU A 167 9.49 15.43 -33.07
N VAL A 168 8.46 14.69 -32.62
CA VAL A 168 7.98 14.70 -31.24
C VAL A 168 8.46 13.48 -30.48
N HIS A 169 9.22 13.74 -29.41
CA HIS A 169 9.58 12.77 -28.39
C HIS A 169 8.74 13.04 -27.15
N GLY A 170 8.10 12.02 -26.59
CA GLY A 170 7.15 12.19 -25.50
C GLY A 170 7.42 11.23 -24.36
N THR A 171 7.57 11.73 -23.13
CA THR A 171 7.73 10.85 -21.98
C THR A 171 6.38 10.43 -21.41
N ALA A 172 6.17 9.13 -21.23
CA ALA A 172 5.03 8.54 -20.52
C ALA A 172 5.40 7.17 -19.94
N SER A 173 4.56 6.64 -19.03
CA SER A 173 4.71 5.25 -18.57
C SER A 173 4.48 4.28 -19.73
N PRO A 174 5.09 3.08 -19.73
CA PRO A 174 5.02 2.13 -20.84
C PRO A 174 3.59 1.84 -21.33
N GLY A 175 2.64 1.64 -20.40
CA GLY A 175 1.24 1.37 -20.73
C GLY A 175 0.51 2.50 -21.48
N LYS A 176 1.07 3.72 -21.50
CA LYS A 176 0.50 4.87 -22.22
C LYS A 176 1.17 5.14 -23.57
N HIS A 177 2.17 4.34 -23.96
CA HIS A 177 2.95 4.59 -25.18
C HIS A 177 2.08 4.55 -26.44
N ASP A 178 1.16 3.60 -26.53
CA ASP A 178 0.26 3.50 -27.69
C ASP A 178 -0.72 4.67 -27.75
N ALA A 179 -1.22 5.12 -26.60
CA ALA A 179 -2.09 6.30 -26.52
C ALA A 179 -1.36 7.57 -26.98
N ILE A 180 -0.12 7.79 -26.54
CA ILE A 180 0.63 8.99 -26.97
C ILE A 180 1.11 8.89 -28.42
N ARG A 181 1.38 7.68 -28.95
CA ARG A 181 1.62 7.47 -30.40
C ARG A 181 0.39 7.82 -31.21
N ALA A 182 -0.78 7.35 -30.79
CA ALA A 182 -2.05 7.67 -31.46
C ALA A 182 -2.33 9.18 -31.46
N ASN A 183 -1.87 9.91 -30.43
CA ASN A 183 -1.96 11.37 -30.35
C ASN A 183 -0.86 12.12 -31.14
N GLY A 184 0.09 11.41 -31.75
CA GLY A 184 1.10 11.99 -32.65
C GLY A 184 2.53 12.02 -32.12
N VAL A 185 2.84 11.39 -30.98
CA VAL A 185 4.23 11.23 -30.54
C VAL A 185 4.96 10.24 -31.46
N ASP A 186 6.04 10.70 -32.11
CA ASP A 186 6.86 9.87 -33.00
C ASP A 186 7.71 8.88 -32.20
N HIS A 187 8.25 9.33 -31.06
CA HIS A 187 9.15 8.57 -30.22
C HIS A 187 8.72 8.60 -28.74
N PRO A 188 7.90 7.63 -28.30
CA PRO A 188 7.61 7.44 -26.88
C PRO A 188 8.86 7.06 -26.11
N ILE A 189 9.03 7.71 -24.96
CA ILE A 189 10.13 7.48 -24.04
C ILE A 189 9.56 6.98 -22.72
N ASP A 190 9.99 5.79 -22.32
CA ASP A 190 9.73 5.29 -20.97
C ASP A 190 10.63 6.02 -19.97
N TYR A 191 10.05 6.98 -19.25
CA TYR A 191 10.78 7.75 -18.24
C TYR A 191 11.07 6.93 -16.96
N THR A 192 10.42 5.77 -16.79
CA THR A 192 10.62 4.90 -15.63
C THR A 192 11.91 4.09 -15.74
N ARG A 193 12.36 3.82 -16.97
CA ARG A 193 13.64 3.16 -17.26
C ARG A 193 14.83 3.99 -16.73
N PRO A 194 15.64 3.47 -15.79
CA PRO A 194 16.80 4.21 -15.30
C PRO A 194 17.79 4.53 -16.43
N GLY A 195 18.17 5.81 -16.55
CA GLY A 195 19.15 6.27 -17.53
C GLY A 195 18.62 6.39 -18.96
N TRP A 196 17.30 6.44 -19.16
CA TRP A 196 16.68 6.67 -20.49
C TRP A 196 17.27 7.89 -21.22
N GLU A 197 17.71 8.90 -20.46
CA GLU A 197 18.32 10.12 -21.00
C GLU A 197 19.65 9.87 -21.73
N ARG A 198 20.30 8.73 -21.50
CA ARG A 198 21.54 8.35 -22.19
C ARG A 198 21.30 7.93 -23.63
N ASP A 199 20.15 7.32 -23.88
CA ASP A 199 19.73 6.83 -25.20
C ASP A 199 18.93 7.90 -25.97
N ALA A 200 18.48 8.96 -25.28
CA ALA A 200 17.71 10.04 -25.87
C ALA A 200 18.58 10.94 -26.79
N PRO A 201 18.05 11.39 -27.95
CA PRO A 201 18.76 12.37 -28.77
C PRO A 201 18.82 13.73 -28.06
N ARG A 202 19.60 14.65 -28.63
CA ARG A 202 19.56 16.06 -28.20
C ARG A 202 18.36 16.78 -28.82
N PHE A 203 17.75 17.70 -28.07
CA PHE A 203 16.51 18.40 -28.45
C PHE A 203 16.73 19.90 -28.70
N ASP A 204 15.92 20.47 -29.58
CA ASP A 204 15.88 21.90 -29.88
C ASP A 204 14.97 22.63 -28.88
N VAL A 205 13.86 22.01 -28.51
CA VAL A 205 12.90 22.51 -27.50
C VAL A 205 12.55 21.40 -26.52
N ILE A 206 12.47 21.70 -25.23
CA ILE A 206 11.97 20.78 -24.21
C ILE A 206 10.88 21.47 -23.41
N MET A 207 9.73 20.81 -23.26
CA MET A 207 8.59 21.23 -22.44
C MET A 207 8.59 20.44 -21.13
N ASP A 208 8.86 21.08 -20.00
CA ASP A 208 8.94 20.45 -18.68
C ASP A 208 7.80 20.92 -17.73
N ALA A 209 6.93 19.97 -17.34
CA ALA A 209 5.86 20.13 -16.36
C ALA A 209 6.21 19.55 -14.97
N ILE A 210 7.35 18.86 -14.85
CA ILE A 210 7.75 18.06 -13.70
C ILE A 210 8.54 18.91 -12.71
N GLY A 211 9.63 19.53 -13.19
CA GLY A 211 10.57 20.29 -12.38
C GLY A 211 11.44 19.43 -11.44
N GLY A 212 12.36 20.09 -10.73
CA GLY A 212 13.25 19.44 -9.77
C GLY A 212 14.35 18.61 -10.45
N ARG A 213 14.25 17.27 -10.40
CA ARG A 213 15.29 16.37 -10.94
C ARG A 213 15.32 16.32 -12.48
N SER A 214 14.18 16.55 -13.15
CA SER A 214 14.09 16.62 -14.61
C SER A 214 14.99 17.71 -15.18
N PHE A 215 14.97 18.90 -14.56
CA PHE A 215 15.68 20.07 -15.04
C PHE A 215 17.14 19.81 -15.46
N ARG A 216 17.92 19.12 -14.62
CA ARG A 216 19.34 18.88 -14.91
C ARG A 216 19.49 18.00 -16.15
N VAL A 217 18.66 16.96 -16.25
CA VAL A 217 18.62 16.05 -17.38
C VAL A 217 18.21 16.81 -18.64
N ASP A 218 17.13 17.58 -18.57
CA ASP A 218 16.58 18.32 -19.70
C ASP A 218 17.59 19.34 -20.23
N TYR A 219 18.21 20.11 -19.32
CA TYR A 219 19.21 21.09 -19.68
C TYR A 219 20.44 20.44 -20.36
N GLU A 220 20.83 19.24 -19.93
CA GLU A 220 21.88 18.47 -20.59
C GLU A 220 21.42 18.01 -21.98
N LEU A 221 20.20 17.50 -22.12
CA LEU A 221 19.59 17.02 -23.37
C LEU A 221 19.39 18.12 -24.44
N LEU A 222 19.42 19.41 -24.07
CA LEU A 222 19.39 20.48 -25.07
C LEU A 222 20.59 20.45 -26.03
N LYS A 223 20.34 20.74 -27.30
CA LYS A 223 21.36 21.15 -28.28
C LYS A 223 21.92 22.53 -27.92
N THR A 224 23.05 22.90 -28.52
CA THR A 224 23.47 24.31 -28.59
C THR A 224 22.40 25.12 -29.32
N GLY A 225 21.96 26.22 -28.73
CA GLY A 225 20.78 26.99 -29.19
C GLY A 225 19.44 26.47 -28.68
N GLY A 226 19.42 25.38 -27.91
CA GLY A 226 18.20 24.76 -27.41
C GLY A 226 17.50 25.58 -26.32
N ARG A 227 16.17 25.40 -26.23
CA ARG A 227 15.27 26.12 -25.32
C ARG A 227 14.54 25.14 -24.38
N LEU A 228 14.79 25.23 -23.09
CA LEU A 228 14.02 24.52 -22.07
C LEU A 228 12.93 25.43 -21.52
N VAL A 229 11.66 25.04 -21.69
CA VAL A 229 10.49 25.78 -21.22
C VAL A 229 9.87 25.03 -20.04
N CYS A 230 10.00 25.61 -18.85
CA CYS A 230 9.44 25.08 -17.62
C CYS A 230 8.13 25.81 -17.31
N PHE A 231 7.02 25.08 -17.24
CA PHE A 231 5.67 25.64 -17.01
C PHE A 231 4.91 24.97 -15.86
N GLY A 232 5.52 23.98 -15.21
CA GLY A 232 4.94 23.27 -14.07
C GLY A 232 6.00 22.85 -13.05
N ALA A 233 5.55 22.64 -11.82
CA ALA A 233 6.37 22.10 -10.74
C ALA A 233 5.63 20.96 -10.04
N SER A 234 5.10 20.01 -10.83
CA SER A 234 4.27 18.92 -10.31
C SER A 234 4.99 18.02 -9.29
N ALA A 235 6.32 18.09 -9.20
CA ALA A 235 7.12 17.44 -8.15
C ALA A 235 7.03 18.11 -6.76
N VAL A 236 6.53 19.36 -6.66
CA VAL A 236 6.47 20.15 -5.41
C VAL A 236 5.29 19.76 -4.51
N ALA A 237 4.25 19.14 -5.08
CA ALA A 237 3.04 18.73 -4.34
C ALA A 237 2.67 17.26 -4.64
N PRO A 238 3.45 16.27 -4.16
CA PRO A 238 3.04 14.87 -4.23
C PRO A 238 1.94 14.61 -3.18
N GLY A 239 0.68 14.57 -3.60
CA GLY A 239 -0.46 14.15 -2.78
C GLY A 239 -1.49 15.24 -2.44
N GLU A 240 -2.50 14.88 -1.63
CA GLU A 240 -3.70 15.69 -1.39
C GLU A 240 -3.55 16.82 -0.36
N ARG A 241 -2.48 16.77 0.44
CA ARG A 241 -2.23 17.69 1.57
C ARG A 241 -0.97 18.52 1.37
N ARG A 242 -0.98 19.74 1.92
CA ARG A 242 0.16 20.65 1.93
C ARG A 242 1.37 20.04 2.66
N ASN A 243 2.42 19.69 1.93
CA ASN A 243 3.68 19.18 2.51
C ASN A 243 4.83 20.21 2.36
N VAL A 244 5.03 21.01 3.41
CA VAL A 244 6.05 22.08 3.44
C VAL A 244 7.47 21.54 3.34
N LEU A 245 7.74 20.34 3.87
CA LEU A 245 9.07 19.72 3.83
C LEU A 245 9.42 19.22 2.42
N ALA A 246 8.45 18.64 1.70
CA ALA A 246 8.61 18.24 0.29
C ALA A 246 8.83 19.46 -0.62
N ALA A 247 8.08 20.54 -0.38
CA ALA A 247 8.26 21.80 -1.09
C ALA A 247 9.67 22.39 -0.85
N LEU A 248 10.13 22.44 0.40
CA LEU A 248 11.46 22.95 0.76
C LEU A 248 12.59 22.11 0.16
N ARG A 249 12.48 20.77 0.20
CA ARG A 249 13.46 19.86 -0.45
C ARG A 249 13.55 20.10 -1.96
N THR A 250 12.43 20.42 -2.60
CA THR A 250 12.41 20.70 -4.05
C THR A 250 13.07 22.05 -4.36
N VAL A 251 12.80 23.08 -3.55
CA VAL A 251 13.46 24.40 -3.66
C VAL A 251 14.97 24.29 -3.47
N VAL A 252 15.46 23.52 -2.48
CA VAL A 252 16.90 23.31 -2.27
C VAL A 252 17.56 22.56 -3.44
N ARG A 253 16.80 21.73 -4.15
CA ARG A 253 17.27 20.98 -5.32
C ARG A 253 17.14 21.75 -6.63
N MET A 254 16.61 22.98 -6.61
CA MET A 254 16.59 23.82 -7.80
C MET A 254 18.02 24.20 -8.20
N PRO A 255 18.36 24.11 -9.49
CA PRO A 255 19.70 24.40 -9.97
C PRO A 255 20.05 25.88 -9.80
N ARG A 256 21.33 26.14 -9.50
CA ARG A 256 21.87 27.51 -9.51
C ARG A 256 22.26 27.89 -10.94
N PHE A 257 21.70 28.98 -11.43
CA PHE A 257 22.00 29.50 -12.76
C PHE A 257 23.40 30.14 -12.80
N ASN A 258 24.23 29.67 -13.74
CA ASN A 258 25.53 30.26 -14.02
C ASN A 258 25.50 30.91 -15.40
N LEU A 259 25.47 32.24 -15.43
CA LEU A 259 25.36 33.04 -16.66
C LEU A 259 26.54 32.79 -17.63
N VAL A 260 27.76 32.61 -17.10
CA VAL A 260 28.96 32.33 -17.92
C VAL A 260 28.84 30.98 -18.63
N ARG A 261 28.33 29.97 -17.92
CA ARG A 261 28.07 28.64 -18.51
C ARG A 261 26.99 28.71 -19.59
N GLN A 262 25.90 29.44 -19.34
CA GLN A 262 24.83 29.62 -20.34
C GLN A 262 25.33 30.32 -21.60
N MET A 263 26.13 31.38 -21.48
CA MET A 263 26.74 32.04 -22.64
C MET A 263 27.64 31.09 -23.43
N ARG A 264 28.45 30.28 -22.74
CA ARG A 264 29.35 29.30 -23.38
C ARG A 264 28.58 28.19 -24.11
N GLU A 265 27.50 27.69 -23.53
CA GLU A 265 26.72 26.59 -24.09
C GLU A 265 25.63 27.06 -25.06
N SER A 266 25.33 28.36 -25.07
CA SER A 266 24.27 29.01 -25.85
C SER A 266 22.90 28.33 -25.68
N LYS A 267 22.50 28.06 -24.43
CA LYS A 267 21.21 27.43 -24.08
C LYS A 267 20.30 28.41 -23.35
N ALA A 268 19.00 28.34 -23.61
CA ALA A 268 17.99 29.16 -22.93
C ALA A 268 17.15 28.31 -21.97
N VAL A 269 16.81 28.90 -20.82
CA VAL A 269 15.86 28.36 -19.86
C VAL A 269 14.79 29.41 -19.63
N ILE A 270 13.53 29.03 -19.81
CA ILE A 270 12.38 29.92 -19.79
C ILE A 270 11.39 29.41 -18.75
N GLY A 271 11.04 30.26 -17.80
CA GLY A 271 9.91 30.01 -16.90
C GLY A 271 8.64 30.59 -17.50
N LEU A 272 7.59 29.78 -17.63
CA LEU A 272 6.30 30.18 -18.18
C LEU A 272 5.24 30.16 -17.08
N ASN A 273 4.61 31.32 -16.83
CA ASN A 273 3.44 31.45 -15.95
C ASN A 273 2.33 32.18 -16.72
N MET A 274 1.29 31.44 -17.12
CA MET A 274 0.19 31.98 -17.91
C MET A 274 -0.60 33.08 -17.19
N LEU A 275 -0.75 33.02 -15.87
CA LEU A 275 -1.47 34.07 -15.12
C LEU A 275 -0.71 35.38 -15.11
N ALA A 276 0.62 35.33 -14.97
CA ALA A 276 1.45 36.53 -15.04
C ALA A 276 1.38 37.18 -16.43
N LEU A 277 1.34 36.37 -17.50
CA LEU A 277 1.17 36.88 -18.86
C LEU A 277 -0.22 37.47 -19.07
N TRP A 278 -1.27 36.86 -18.51
CA TRP A 278 -2.62 37.38 -18.54
C TRP A 278 -2.74 38.69 -17.77
N ASP A 279 -2.12 38.81 -16.60
CA ASP A 279 -2.11 40.03 -15.79
C ASP A 279 -1.47 41.22 -16.52
N GLU A 280 -0.31 40.99 -17.14
CA GLU A 280 0.42 42.03 -17.85
C GLU A 280 -0.35 42.51 -19.11
N ALA A 281 -0.90 41.57 -19.88
CA ALA A 281 -1.66 41.89 -21.09
C ALA A 281 -3.08 42.41 -20.78
N GLY A 282 -3.60 42.13 -19.59
CA GLY A 282 -4.98 42.39 -19.19
C GLY A 282 -6.02 41.54 -19.95
N SER A 283 -5.61 40.63 -20.83
CA SER A 283 -6.44 39.71 -21.60
C SER A 283 -5.62 38.50 -22.02
N LEU A 284 -6.29 37.37 -22.26
CA LEU A 284 -5.70 36.13 -22.74
C LEU A 284 -5.79 35.99 -24.28
N ASP A 285 -6.31 37.01 -24.97
CA ASP A 285 -6.51 37.04 -26.42
C ASP A 285 -5.24 36.71 -27.23
N GLU A 286 -4.07 37.24 -26.83
CA GLU A 286 -2.79 36.92 -27.52
C GLU A 286 -2.48 35.41 -27.53
N TRP A 287 -2.98 34.68 -26.53
CA TRP A 287 -2.66 33.27 -26.30
C TRP A 287 -3.77 32.32 -26.75
N ILE A 288 -5.02 32.75 -26.68
CA ILE A 288 -6.19 31.96 -27.08
C ILE A 288 -6.64 32.29 -28.51
N GLY A 289 -6.44 33.52 -28.99
CA GLY A 289 -6.80 33.94 -30.35
C GLY A 289 -6.25 33.02 -31.45
N PRO A 290 -4.96 32.64 -31.42
CA PRO A 290 -4.39 31.67 -32.37
C PRO A 290 -5.03 30.28 -32.31
N LEU A 291 -5.64 29.91 -31.18
CA LEU A 291 -6.32 28.62 -31.03
C LEU A 291 -7.59 28.54 -31.88
N ARG A 292 -8.18 29.69 -32.25
CA ARG A 292 -9.32 29.72 -33.17
C ARG A 292 -9.02 28.95 -34.46
N GLU A 293 -7.86 29.19 -35.07
CA GLU A 293 -7.47 28.50 -36.30
C GLU A 293 -7.28 27.00 -36.08
N LEU A 294 -6.64 26.62 -34.97
CA LEU A 294 -6.44 25.20 -34.60
C LEU A 294 -7.76 24.47 -34.29
N ILE A 295 -8.74 25.20 -33.73
CA ILE A 295 -10.09 24.67 -33.48
C ILE A 295 -10.88 24.62 -34.79
N GLU A 296 -10.74 25.58 -35.69
CA GLU A 296 -11.47 25.60 -36.96
C GLU A 296 -10.95 24.51 -37.92
N ASP A 297 -9.63 24.34 -38.03
CA ASP A 297 -9.00 23.41 -38.96
C ASP A 297 -8.98 21.94 -38.49
N GLY A 298 -9.35 21.68 -37.23
CA GLY A 298 -9.39 20.33 -36.67
C GLY A 298 -8.07 19.81 -36.11
N THR A 299 -7.05 20.67 -35.99
CA THR A 299 -5.78 20.37 -35.32
C THR A 299 -6.00 20.15 -33.83
N ALA A 300 -6.76 21.03 -33.18
CA ALA A 300 -7.13 20.88 -31.78
C ALA A 300 -8.19 19.78 -31.62
N ARG A 301 -7.76 18.66 -31.03
CA ARG A 301 -8.57 17.50 -30.68
C ARG A 301 -8.40 17.21 -29.19
N PRO A 302 -9.07 17.97 -28.32
CA PRO A 302 -8.94 17.82 -26.88
C PRO A 302 -9.38 16.41 -26.45
N LEU A 303 -8.62 15.81 -25.54
CA LEU A 303 -8.94 14.51 -24.98
C LEU A 303 -9.54 14.69 -23.58
N VAL A 304 -10.80 14.32 -23.41
CA VAL A 304 -11.51 14.35 -22.13
C VAL A 304 -11.51 12.93 -21.56
N ALA A 305 -10.91 12.74 -20.39
CA ALA A 305 -10.87 11.44 -19.73
C ALA A 305 -12.20 11.09 -19.05
N GLU A 306 -12.76 12.03 -18.29
CA GLU A 306 -14.00 11.86 -17.54
C GLU A 306 -14.64 13.24 -17.29
N ALA A 307 -15.97 13.29 -17.19
CA ALA A 307 -16.72 14.49 -16.81
C ALA A 307 -17.53 14.19 -15.54
N PHE A 308 -17.51 15.13 -14.59
CA PHE A 308 -18.15 14.96 -13.29
C PHE A 308 -19.31 15.94 -13.11
N PRO A 309 -20.42 15.53 -12.50
CA PRO A 309 -21.44 16.46 -12.06
C PRO A 309 -20.89 17.38 -10.97
N PHE A 310 -21.53 18.54 -10.82
CA PHE A 310 -21.11 19.64 -9.96
C PHE A 310 -20.88 19.23 -8.50
N GLU A 311 -21.70 18.30 -8.02
CA GLU A 311 -21.68 17.74 -6.66
C GLU A 311 -20.46 16.85 -6.40
N ARG A 312 -19.84 16.31 -7.46
CA ARG A 312 -18.67 15.42 -7.42
C ARG A 312 -17.35 16.14 -7.72
N ALA A 313 -17.31 17.46 -7.59
CA ALA A 313 -16.10 18.26 -7.84
C ALA A 313 -14.90 17.84 -6.97
N ALA A 314 -15.14 17.33 -5.75
CA ALA A 314 -14.09 16.77 -4.90
C ALA A 314 -13.42 15.54 -5.54
N GLU A 315 -14.20 14.65 -6.15
CA GLU A 315 -13.68 13.46 -6.84
C GLU A 315 -12.89 13.85 -8.09
N ALA A 316 -13.36 14.87 -8.82
CA ALA A 316 -12.65 15.38 -9.99
C ALA A 316 -11.28 16.00 -9.62
N HIS A 317 -11.21 16.76 -8.51
CA HIS A 317 -9.95 17.24 -7.96
C HIS A 317 -9.04 16.12 -7.45
N ARG A 318 -9.64 15.06 -6.87
CA ARG A 318 -8.93 13.87 -6.42
C ARG A 318 -8.30 13.13 -7.59
N MET A 319 -9.05 12.93 -8.69
CA MET A 319 -8.55 12.35 -9.93
C MET A 319 -7.32 13.07 -10.47
N ILE A 320 -7.31 14.41 -10.48
CA ILE A 320 -6.16 15.20 -10.93
C ILE A 320 -5.00 15.16 -9.91
N ALA A 321 -5.28 15.19 -8.61
CA ALA A 321 -4.27 15.22 -7.54
C ALA A 321 -3.56 13.87 -7.36
N GLU A 322 -4.31 12.77 -7.42
CA GLU A 322 -3.79 11.39 -7.38
C GLU A 322 -3.12 11.00 -8.70
N ARG A 323 -3.21 11.87 -9.73
CA ARG A 323 -2.83 11.58 -11.11
C ARG A 323 -3.46 10.26 -11.54
N ARG A 324 -4.78 10.09 -11.29
CA ARG A 324 -5.52 8.85 -11.53
C ARG A 324 -5.00 8.24 -12.80
N ARG A 325 -4.19 7.21 -12.61
CA ARG A 325 -3.69 6.35 -13.66
C ARG A 325 -4.98 5.75 -14.19
N SER A 326 -5.47 6.22 -15.34
CA SER A 326 -6.50 5.44 -16.03
C SER A 326 -5.83 4.08 -16.28
N SER A 327 -6.29 3.06 -15.56
CA SER A 327 -5.61 1.81 -15.18
C SER A 327 -5.01 1.82 -13.76
N ASP A 328 -5.84 1.88 -12.71
CA ASP A 328 -5.42 1.27 -11.44
C ASP A 328 -5.66 -0.24 -11.58
N VAL A 329 -4.58 -0.99 -11.38
CA VAL A 329 -4.44 -2.46 -11.37
C VAL A 329 -4.44 -3.18 -12.74
N THR A 330 -3.55 -2.77 -13.64
CA THR A 330 -3.07 -3.67 -14.71
C THR A 330 -1.56 -3.61 -14.76
N LYS A 331 -0.90 -4.62 -14.17
CA LYS A 331 0.56 -4.69 -13.98
C LYS A 331 1.13 -3.53 -13.15
N PRO A 332 2.22 -3.75 -12.40
CA PRO A 332 2.91 -2.64 -11.78
C PRO A 332 3.37 -1.63 -12.86
N ASP A 333 3.15 -0.32 -12.62
CA ASP A 333 3.59 0.77 -13.51
C ASP A 333 5.09 0.71 -13.88
N ASP A 334 5.87 0.09 -12.99
CA ASP A 334 7.25 -0.31 -13.20
C ASP A 334 7.27 -1.82 -13.52
N PRO A 335 7.65 -2.24 -14.74
CA PRO A 335 7.72 -3.65 -15.10
C PRO A 335 8.74 -4.44 -14.25
N ASN A 336 9.58 -3.75 -13.48
CA ASN A 336 10.54 -4.34 -12.56
C ASN A 336 10.03 -4.45 -11.11
N ARG A 337 8.83 -3.97 -10.81
CA ARG A 337 8.27 -4.07 -9.47
C ARG A 337 7.59 -5.41 -9.27
N VAL A 338 7.88 -6.06 -8.16
CA VAL A 338 7.21 -7.26 -7.67
C VAL A 338 6.30 -6.84 -6.52
N LEU A 339 5.00 -7.09 -6.67
CA LEU A 339 4.00 -6.80 -5.65
C LEU A 339 4.09 -7.83 -4.53
N ILE A 340 4.07 -7.37 -3.29
CA ILE A 340 4.05 -8.25 -2.12
C ILE A 340 2.62 -8.34 -1.60
N PHE A 341 2.03 -9.52 -1.73
CA PHE A 341 0.74 -9.88 -1.16
C PHE A 341 0.98 -10.62 0.15
N ASP A 342 0.60 -10.01 1.26
CA ASP A 342 0.67 -10.64 2.58
C ASP A 342 -0.61 -11.41 2.89
N THR A 343 -0.46 -12.68 3.23
CA THR A 343 -1.55 -13.57 3.69
C THR A 343 -1.40 -13.97 5.16
N THR A 344 -0.65 -13.19 5.97
CA THR A 344 -0.43 -13.49 7.39
C THR A 344 -1.76 -13.55 8.17
N LEU A 345 -2.72 -12.70 7.82
CA LEU A 345 -4.03 -12.60 8.49
C LEU A 345 -5.08 -13.60 8.02
N ARG A 346 -4.77 -14.40 6.99
CA ARG A 346 -5.65 -15.45 6.46
C ARG A 346 -4.96 -16.81 6.49
N ASP A 347 -4.03 -17.08 5.57
CA ASP A 347 -3.33 -18.37 5.52
C ASP A 347 -2.42 -18.55 6.73
N GLY A 348 -1.71 -17.47 7.12
CA GLY A 348 -0.86 -17.47 8.30
C GLY A 348 -1.61 -17.79 9.60
N GLU A 349 -2.84 -17.31 9.75
CA GLU A 349 -3.68 -17.61 10.92
C GLU A 349 -4.16 -19.07 10.95
N GLN A 350 -4.23 -19.75 9.79
CA GLN A 350 -4.64 -21.15 9.73
C GLN A 350 -3.60 -22.12 10.31
N SER A 351 -2.41 -21.65 10.70
CA SER A 351 -1.46 -22.47 11.45
C SER A 351 -2.07 -22.95 12.78
N PRO A 352 -1.89 -24.23 13.15
CA PRO A 352 -2.48 -24.79 14.37
C PRO A 352 -2.15 -24.00 15.64
N GLY A 353 -3.16 -23.57 16.39
CA GLY A 353 -2.97 -22.88 17.67
C GLY A 353 -2.85 -21.36 17.58
N ILE A 354 -2.86 -20.77 16.37
CA ILE A 354 -3.06 -19.34 16.20
C ILE A 354 -4.56 -19.03 16.24
N SER A 355 -4.94 -17.98 16.94
CA SER A 355 -6.32 -17.46 16.99
C SER A 355 -6.25 -15.98 17.31
N LEU A 356 -6.32 -15.13 16.28
CA LEU A 356 -6.21 -13.69 16.45
C LEU A 356 -7.60 -13.08 16.62
N ASN A 357 -7.78 -12.22 17.61
CA ASN A 357 -9.01 -11.43 17.70
C ASN A 357 -8.99 -10.25 16.72
N ALA A 358 -10.13 -9.60 16.49
CA ALA A 358 -10.26 -8.48 15.56
C ALA A 358 -9.29 -7.32 15.84
N GLY A 359 -9.00 -7.04 17.12
CA GLY A 359 -8.04 -6.01 17.52
C GLY A 359 -6.59 -6.38 17.18
N GLU A 360 -6.21 -7.63 17.42
CA GLU A 360 -4.87 -8.15 17.07
C GLU A 360 -4.67 -8.20 15.55
N LYS A 361 -5.70 -8.64 14.80
CA LYS A 361 -5.67 -8.60 13.33
C LYS A 361 -5.49 -7.17 12.81
N LEU A 362 -6.22 -6.21 13.38
CA LEU A 362 -6.09 -4.80 13.01
C LEU A 362 -4.70 -4.24 13.34
N GLU A 363 -4.12 -4.61 14.50
CA GLU A 363 -2.77 -4.19 14.88
C GLU A 363 -1.72 -4.70 13.88
N ILE A 364 -1.80 -5.98 13.50
CA ILE A 364 -0.93 -6.57 12.48
C ILE A 364 -1.16 -5.88 11.12
N ALA A 365 -2.41 -5.68 10.69
CA ALA A 365 -2.73 -5.02 9.42
C ALA A 365 -2.14 -3.60 9.32
N GLN A 366 -2.22 -2.83 10.41
CA GLN A 366 -1.60 -1.50 10.47
C GLN A 366 -0.07 -1.56 10.37
N GLN A 367 0.56 -2.56 10.98
CA GLN A 367 2.00 -2.75 10.88
C GLN A 367 2.42 -3.25 9.49
N LEU A 368 1.63 -4.12 8.84
CA LEU A 368 1.83 -4.54 7.45
C LEU A 368 1.74 -3.35 6.49
N ALA A 369 0.77 -2.44 6.70
CA ALA A 369 0.69 -1.20 5.93
C ALA A 369 1.93 -0.30 6.11
N ARG A 370 2.51 -0.24 7.32
CA ARG A 370 3.79 0.47 7.57
C ARG A 370 4.99 -0.22 6.94
N LEU A 371 5.00 -1.56 6.95
CA LEU A 371 6.00 -2.37 6.25
C LEU A 371 5.97 -2.13 4.74
N GLY A 372 4.85 -1.63 4.20
CA GLY A 372 4.72 -1.27 2.79
C GLY A 372 4.37 -2.47 1.91
N VAL A 373 3.64 -3.45 2.44
CA VAL A 373 3.06 -4.52 1.61
C VAL A 373 2.06 -3.92 0.62
N ASP A 374 1.91 -4.54 -0.55
CA ASP A 374 1.06 -4.03 -1.62
C ASP A 374 -0.40 -4.46 -1.44
N VAL A 375 -0.61 -5.69 -0.95
CA VAL A 375 -1.91 -6.31 -0.71
C VAL A 375 -1.89 -6.98 0.66
N ILE A 376 -2.98 -6.85 1.42
CA ILE A 376 -3.24 -7.59 2.66
C ILE A 376 -4.48 -8.45 2.43
N GLU A 377 -4.33 -9.76 2.48
CA GLU A 377 -5.47 -10.68 2.59
C GLU A 377 -5.93 -10.74 4.04
N ALA A 378 -6.99 -9.99 4.33
CA ALA A 378 -7.40 -9.68 5.69
C ALA A 378 -8.14 -10.84 6.39
N GLY A 379 -8.57 -11.85 5.64
CA GLY A 379 -9.33 -12.99 6.16
C GLY A 379 -10.16 -13.70 5.09
N PHE A 380 -11.01 -14.61 5.55
CA PHE A 380 -11.99 -15.37 4.78
C PHE A 380 -13.42 -15.13 5.32
N PRO A 381 -14.07 -14.02 4.92
CA PRO A 381 -15.22 -13.42 5.64
C PRO A 381 -16.45 -14.32 5.82
N ILE A 382 -16.64 -15.33 4.97
CA ILE A 382 -17.78 -16.25 5.06
C ILE A 382 -17.64 -17.27 6.22
N THR A 383 -16.42 -17.48 6.72
CA THR A 383 -16.13 -18.58 7.65
C THR A 383 -16.73 -18.35 9.03
N SER A 384 -16.81 -17.09 9.49
CA SER A 384 -17.47 -16.73 10.75
C SER A 384 -17.83 -15.23 10.80
N PRO A 385 -18.81 -14.83 11.65
CA PRO A 385 -19.10 -13.42 11.90
C PRO A 385 -17.88 -12.63 12.41
N GLY A 386 -17.07 -13.24 13.28
CA GLY A 386 -15.87 -12.60 13.83
C GLY A 386 -14.82 -12.30 12.76
N ASP A 387 -14.65 -13.20 11.79
CA ASP A 387 -13.71 -12.98 10.69
C ASP A 387 -14.20 -11.89 9.73
N PHE A 388 -15.50 -11.86 9.44
CA PHE A 388 -16.10 -10.75 8.70
C PHE A 388 -15.91 -9.40 9.39
N GLU A 389 -16.20 -9.33 10.69
CA GLU A 389 -16.05 -8.10 11.47
C GLU A 389 -14.60 -7.61 11.51
N ALA A 390 -13.64 -8.53 11.62
CA ALA A 390 -12.23 -8.21 11.55
C ALA A 390 -11.81 -7.65 10.19
N VAL A 391 -12.22 -8.30 9.09
CA VAL A 391 -11.94 -7.84 7.72
C VAL A 391 -12.58 -6.47 7.48
N GLN A 392 -13.82 -6.27 7.93
CA GLN A 392 -14.51 -4.98 7.81
C GLN A 392 -13.83 -3.89 8.66
N ALA A 393 -13.34 -4.21 9.85
CA ALA A 393 -12.61 -3.28 10.69
C ALA A 393 -11.27 -2.85 10.04
N ILE A 394 -10.55 -3.79 9.43
CA ILE A 394 -9.31 -3.54 8.67
C ILE A 394 -9.61 -2.65 7.46
N SER A 395 -10.61 -3.05 6.67
CA SER A 395 -11.10 -2.33 5.49
C SER A 395 -11.37 -0.84 5.77
N ARG A 396 -11.99 -0.51 6.91
CA ARG A 396 -12.30 0.87 7.30
C ARG A 396 -11.14 1.69 7.86
N GLN A 397 -10.12 1.04 8.42
CA GLN A 397 -9.12 1.71 9.28
C GLN A 397 -7.70 1.65 8.75
N VAL A 398 -7.42 0.78 7.78
CA VAL A 398 -6.08 0.60 7.20
C VAL A 398 -6.03 1.29 5.84
N GLU A 399 -5.13 2.27 5.71
CA GLU A 399 -4.90 3.03 4.48
C GLU A 399 -3.60 2.60 3.81
N GLY A 400 -3.57 2.57 2.47
CA GLY A 400 -2.36 2.29 1.68
C GLY A 400 -2.44 1.00 0.83
N PRO A 401 -2.36 -0.19 1.44
CA PRO A 401 -2.42 -1.47 0.73
C PRO A 401 -3.82 -1.73 0.15
N VAL A 402 -3.89 -2.65 -0.81
CA VAL A 402 -5.15 -3.28 -1.22
C VAL A 402 -5.62 -4.18 -0.09
N ILE A 403 -6.91 -4.14 0.25
CA ILE A 403 -7.51 -5.03 1.24
C ILE A 403 -8.29 -6.12 0.48
N ALA A 404 -7.79 -7.35 0.55
CA ALA A 404 -8.36 -8.51 -0.12
C ALA A 404 -9.17 -9.37 0.86
N GLY A 405 -10.35 -9.80 0.42
CA GLY A 405 -11.18 -10.81 1.10
C GLY A 405 -11.24 -12.09 0.26
N LEU A 406 -10.92 -13.23 0.87
CA LEU A 406 -10.98 -14.53 0.20
C LEU A 406 -12.43 -15.03 0.12
N ALA A 407 -12.80 -15.66 -0.99
CA ALA A 407 -14.11 -16.26 -1.22
C ALA A 407 -14.00 -17.57 -2.02
N ARG A 408 -14.84 -18.56 -1.74
CA ARG A 408 -15.07 -19.67 -2.69
C ARG A 408 -15.89 -19.18 -3.89
N THR A 409 -16.10 -20.04 -4.87
CA THR A 409 -16.86 -19.75 -6.09
C THR A 409 -18.37 -19.59 -5.91
N HIS A 410 -18.91 -19.77 -4.70
CA HIS A 410 -20.33 -19.60 -4.44
C HIS A 410 -20.71 -18.12 -4.33
N ALA A 411 -21.87 -17.73 -4.88
CA ALA A 411 -22.33 -16.35 -4.90
C ALA A 411 -22.38 -15.73 -3.48
N ALA A 412 -22.89 -16.47 -2.49
CA ALA A 412 -22.95 -15.99 -1.10
C ALA A 412 -21.56 -15.70 -0.49
N ASP A 413 -20.53 -16.46 -0.87
CA ASP A 413 -19.15 -16.21 -0.43
C ASP A 413 -18.60 -14.92 -1.03
N ILE A 414 -18.87 -14.68 -2.31
CA ILE A 414 -18.46 -13.45 -3.04
C ILE A 414 -19.19 -12.22 -2.49
N ASP A 415 -20.51 -12.32 -2.29
CA ASP A 415 -21.34 -11.27 -1.68
C ASP A 415 -20.77 -10.89 -0.31
N ARG A 416 -20.43 -11.91 0.48
CA ARG A 416 -19.90 -11.72 1.82
C ARG A 416 -18.50 -11.10 1.82
N ALA A 417 -17.65 -11.50 0.88
CA ALA A 417 -16.34 -10.89 0.71
C ALA A 417 -16.47 -9.42 0.32
N TRP A 418 -17.36 -9.09 -0.64
CA TRP A 418 -17.66 -7.71 -1.02
C TRP A 418 -18.11 -6.87 0.18
N GLU A 419 -19.11 -7.34 0.94
CA GLU A 419 -19.61 -6.65 2.12
C GLU A 419 -18.52 -6.33 3.16
N ALA A 420 -17.49 -7.18 3.25
CA ALA A 420 -16.39 -7.02 4.18
C ALA A 420 -15.37 -5.97 3.67
N VAL A 421 -15.05 -5.99 2.38
CA VAL A 421 -13.99 -5.14 1.81
C VAL A 421 -14.47 -3.82 1.21
N ARG A 422 -15.76 -3.63 0.93
CA ARG A 422 -16.29 -2.47 0.19
C ARG A 422 -15.95 -1.09 0.76
N ASP A 423 -15.66 -1.01 2.06
CA ASP A 423 -15.32 0.25 2.74
C ASP A 423 -13.83 0.61 2.59
N ALA A 424 -13.00 -0.29 2.04
CA ALA A 424 -11.58 -0.05 1.81
C ALA A 424 -11.37 0.93 0.66
N ALA A 425 -10.35 1.77 0.77
CA ALA A 425 -9.96 2.66 -0.33
C ALA A 425 -9.58 1.90 -1.61
N ARG A 426 -9.06 0.67 -1.45
CA ARG A 426 -8.63 -0.22 -2.53
C ARG A 426 -9.08 -1.66 -2.21
N PRO A 427 -10.32 -2.03 -2.52
CA PRO A 427 -10.85 -3.36 -2.24
C PRO A 427 -10.45 -4.38 -3.32
N ARG A 428 -10.24 -5.65 -2.93
CA ARG A 428 -10.06 -6.79 -3.82
C ARG A 428 -10.88 -7.98 -3.36
N ILE A 429 -11.45 -8.72 -4.31
CA ILE A 429 -12.03 -10.05 -4.05
C ILE A 429 -11.07 -11.07 -4.65
N HIS A 430 -10.61 -12.00 -3.80
CA HIS A 430 -9.82 -13.16 -4.21
C HIS A 430 -10.73 -14.38 -4.21
N THR A 431 -11.01 -14.96 -5.38
CA THR A 431 -11.79 -16.20 -5.50
C THR A 431 -10.94 -17.35 -6.04
N PHE A 432 -11.31 -18.59 -5.72
CA PHE A 432 -10.50 -19.75 -6.07
C PHE A 432 -11.32 -21.02 -6.26
N ILE A 433 -10.78 -21.96 -7.04
CA ILE A 433 -11.32 -23.32 -7.17
C ILE A 433 -10.20 -24.32 -7.45
N SER A 434 -10.30 -25.53 -6.90
CA SER A 434 -9.31 -26.59 -7.11
C SER A 434 -9.35 -27.12 -8.55
N THR A 435 -8.18 -27.23 -9.18
CA THR A 435 -8.05 -27.66 -10.60
C THR A 435 -7.41 -29.03 -10.79
N SER A 436 -6.82 -29.63 -9.76
CA SER A 436 -6.23 -30.96 -9.87
C SER A 436 -7.28 -32.08 -9.84
N ASP A 437 -7.04 -33.13 -10.61
CA ASP A 437 -7.96 -34.27 -10.75
C ASP A 437 -8.29 -34.93 -9.39
N ILE A 438 -7.33 -34.94 -8.46
CA ILE A 438 -7.54 -35.52 -7.13
C ILE A 438 -8.55 -34.70 -6.32
N HIS A 439 -8.45 -33.36 -6.35
CA HIS A 439 -9.41 -32.50 -5.66
C HIS A 439 -10.76 -32.50 -6.36
N ILE A 440 -10.80 -32.45 -7.70
CA ILE A 440 -12.06 -32.49 -8.47
C ILE A 440 -12.86 -33.76 -8.14
N ARG A 441 -12.20 -34.93 -8.10
CA ARG A 441 -12.86 -36.22 -7.84
C ARG A 441 -13.20 -36.43 -6.38
N HIS A 442 -12.29 -36.09 -5.46
CA HIS A 442 -12.39 -36.53 -4.06
C HIS A 442 -12.77 -35.43 -3.07
N GLN A 443 -12.46 -34.17 -3.36
CA GLN A 443 -12.81 -33.03 -2.50
C GLN A 443 -14.10 -32.35 -2.98
N LEU A 444 -14.13 -31.93 -4.25
CA LEU A 444 -15.27 -31.22 -4.85
C LEU A 444 -16.36 -32.16 -5.35
N GLN A 445 -16.01 -33.42 -5.63
CA GLN A 445 -16.91 -34.45 -6.16
C GLN A 445 -17.69 -33.96 -7.39
N THR A 446 -16.98 -33.30 -8.31
CA THR A 446 -17.56 -32.61 -9.47
C THR A 446 -16.81 -32.95 -10.76
N THR A 447 -17.09 -32.26 -11.86
CA THR A 447 -16.44 -32.45 -13.17
C THR A 447 -15.56 -31.26 -13.56
N ARG A 448 -14.63 -31.47 -14.50
CA ARG A 448 -13.81 -30.40 -15.08
C ARG A 448 -14.66 -29.31 -15.75
N GLU A 449 -15.78 -29.69 -16.38
CA GLU A 449 -16.72 -28.72 -16.99
C GLU A 449 -17.43 -27.87 -15.93
N ASP A 450 -17.86 -28.49 -14.83
CA ASP A 450 -18.47 -27.75 -13.72
C ASP A 450 -17.48 -26.79 -13.05
N VAL A 451 -16.20 -27.19 -12.93
CA VAL A 451 -15.13 -26.29 -12.42
C VAL A 451 -14.97 -25.07 -13.33
N LYS A 452 -14.94 -25.25 -14.65
CA LYS A 452 -14.91 -24.14 -15.61
C LYS A 452 -16.13 -23.24 -15.48
N GLY A 453 -17.33 -23.82 -15.35
CA GLY A 453 -18.56 -23.07 -15.15
C GLY A 453 -18.57 -22.26 -13.85
N GLN A 454 -18.07 -22.83 -12.76
CA GLN A 454 -17.97 -22.16 -11.46
C GLN A 454 -16.93 -21.04 -11.46
N ALA A 455 -15.76 -21.26 -12.06
CA ALA A 455 -14.74 -20.21 -12.24
C ALA A 455 -15.32 -19.02 -13.02
N ARG A 456 -16.01 -19.31 -14.13
CA ARG A 456 -16.69 -18.28 -14.94
C ARG A 456 -17.69 -17.47 -14.12
N ALA A 457 -18.62 -18.16 -13.46
CA ALA A 457 -19.67 -17.52 -12.68
C ALA A 457 -19.12 -16.69 -11.51
N ALA A 458 -18.12 -17.21 -10.80
CA ALA A 458 -17.55 -16.52 -9.64
C ALA A 458 -16.80 -15.24 -10.01
N VAL A 459 -15.98 -15.28 -11.07
CA VAL A 459 -15.25 -14.09 -11.54
C VAL A 459 -16.23 -13.06 -12.09
N ALA A 460 -17.19 -13.48 -12.94
CA ALA A 460 -18.21 -12.58 -13.47
C ALA A 460 -19.01 -11.89 -12.35
N HIS A 461 -19.40 -12.65 -11.32
CA HIS A 461 -20.15 -12.13 -10.17
C HIS A 461 -19.31 -11.15 -9.33
N ALA A 462 -18.04 -11.47 -9.05
CA ALA A 462 -17.14 -10.55 -8.36
C ALA A 462 -16.92 -9.24 -9.15
N ARG A 463 -16.89 -9.33 -10.48
CA ARG A 463 -16.75 -8.19 -11.40
C ARG A 463 -17.96 -7.26 -11.45
N GLU A 464 -19.13 -7.68 -10.94
CA GLU A 464 -20.27 -6.79 -10.75
C GLU A 464 -20.01 -5.77 -9.62
N TYR A 465 -19.15 -6.12 -8.65
CA TYR A 465 -18.87 -5.27 -7.49
C TYR A 465 -17.66 -4.36 -7.66
N LEU A 466 -16.56 -4.88 -8.22
CA LEU A 466 -15.29 -4.16 -8.30
C LEU A 466 -14.43 -4.61 -9.49
N GLU A 467 -13.43 -3.78 -9.81
CA GLU A 467 -12.50 -4.11 -10.90
C GLU A 467 -11.40 -5.09 -10.47
N ASP A 468 -10.84 -4.91 -9.28
CA ASP A 468 -9.70 -5.72 -8.79
C ASP A 468 -10.11 -7.11 -8.30
N VAL A 469 -10.33 -8.02 -9.25
CA VAL A 469 -10.62 -9.43 -8.99
C VAL A 469 -9.38 -10.28 -9.22
N GLU A 470 -9.06 -11.08 -8.22
CA GLU A 470 -8.00 -12.09 -8.25
C GLU A 470 -8.60 -13.49 -8.29
N PHE A 471 -8.07 -14.36 -9.15
CA PHE A 471 -8.52 -15.74 -9.28
C PHE A 471 -7.38 -16.75 -9.13
N SER A 472 -7.59 -17.78 -8.31
CA SER A 472 -6.65 -18.89 -8.11
C SER A 472 -7.18 -20.24 -8.62
N PRO A 473 -6.55 -20.87 -9.64
CA PRO A 473 -6.60 -22.31 -9.80
C PRO A 473 -5.84 -23.00 -8.66
N MET A 474 -6.53 -23.37 -7.59
CA MET A 474 -5.92 -24.05 -6.45
C MET A 474 -5.35 -25.42 -6.89
N ASP A 475 -4.20 -25.77 -6.30
CA ASP A 475 -3.43 -26.98 -6.60
C ASP A 475 -2.96 -27.10 -8.06
N ALA A 476 -2.69 -25.96 -8.70
CA ALA A 476 -2.29 -25.85 -10.10
C ALA A 476 -1.08 -26.74 -10.44
N THR A 477 -0.03 -26.74 -9.62
CA THR A 477 1.23 -27.46 -9.93
C THR A 477 1.08 -28.99 -10.03
N ARG A 478 -0.01 -29.56 -9.52
CA ARG A 478 -0.33 -30.99 -9.63
C ARG A 478 -1.50 -31.28 -10.57
N ALA A 479 -2.07 -30.24 -11.18
CA ALA A 479 -3.12 -30.35 -12.16
C ALA A 479 -2.56 -30.59 -13.56
N ASP A 480 -3.45 -30.97 -14.47
CA ASP A 480 -3.18 -31.03 -15.89
C ASP A 480 -3.02 -29.60 -16.43
N VAL A 481 -1.83 -29.25 -16.93
CA VAL A 481 -1.47 -27.86 -17.29
C VAL A 481 -2.36 -27.32 -18.41
N GLU A 482 -2.79 -28.15 -19.36
CA GLU A 482 -3.75 -27.77 -20.38
C GLU A 482 -5.10 -27.38 -19.79
N PHE A 483 -5.59 -28.15 -18.81
CA PHE A 483 -6.84 -27.83 -18.11
C PHE A 483 -6.71 -26.59 -17.24
N THR A 484 -5.61 -26.42 -16.51
CA THR A 484 -5.37 -25.22 -15.72
C THR A 484 -5.29 -23.99 -16.62
N ALA A 485 -4.65 -24.09 -17.80
CA ALA A 485 -4.62 -23.00 -18.77
C ALA A 485 -6.03 -22.62 -19.28
N GLU A 486 -6.91 -23.59 -19.54
CA GLU A 486 -8.31 -23.31 -19.88
C GLU A 486 -9.02 -22.53 -18.77
N VAL A 487 -8.87 -22.95 -17.51
CA VAL A 487 -9.49 -22.28 -16.36
C VAL A 487 -8.93 -20.87 -16.17
N CYS A 488 -7.62 -20.68 -16.30
CA CYS A 488 -6.98 -19.35 -16.26
C CYS A 488 -7.49 -18.44 -17.39
N ALA A 489 -7.60 -18.96 -18.62
CA ALA A 489 -8.12 -18.19 -19.75
C ALA A 489 -9.56 -17.72 -19.49
N ILE A 490 -10.41 -18.59 -18.94
CA ILE A 490 -11.78 -18.25 -18.54
C ILE A 490 -11.78 -17.12 -17.51
N ALA A 491 -10.95 -17.22 -16.47
CA ALA A 491 -10.87 -16.17 -15.44
C ALA A 491 -10.47 -14.82 -16.04
N VAL A 492 -9.48 -14.79 -16.94
CA VAL A 492 -9.06 -13.57 -17.64
C VAL A 492 -10.16 -13.02 -18.55
N GLU A 493 -10.85 -13.88 -19.31
CA GLU A 493 -11.96 -13.49 -20.18
C GLU A 493 -13.12 -12.84 -19.40
N GLU A 494 -13.41 -13.34 -18.20
CA GLU A 494 -14.45 -12.79 -17.32
C GLU A 494 -14.00 -11.56 -16.54
N GLY A 495 -12.74 -11.14 -16.69
CA GLY A 495 -12.24 -9.87 -16.16
C GLY A 495 -11.38 -9.95 -14.90
N ALA A 496 -10.90 -11.14 -14.51
CA ALA A 496 -9.86 -11.23 -13.49
C ALA A 496 -8.59 -10.54 -14.00
N ILE A 497 -8.07 -9.59 -13.22
CA ILE A 497 -6.86 -8.81 -13.57
C ILE A 497 -5.62 -9.29 -12.82
N THR A 498 -5.81 -10.23 -11.89
CA THR A 498 -4.74 -10.99 -11.23
C THR A 498 -5.09 -12.48 -11.27
N VAL A 499 -4.15 -13.33 -11.67
CA VAL A 499 -4.28 -14.79 -11.64
C VAL A 499 -3.16 -15.38 -10.81
N ASN A 500 -3.50 -16.08 -9.73
CA ASN A 500 -2.54 -16.66 -8.81
C ASN A 500 -2.31 -18.15 -9.07
N ILE A 501 -1.05 -18.51 -9.30
CA ILE A 501 -0.63 -19.89 -9.54
C ILE A 501 0.02 -20.44 -8.27
N ALA A 502 -0.72 -21.34 -7.60
CA ALA A 502 -0.31 -21.88 -6.32
C ALA A 502 0.44 -23.23 -6.44
N ASP A 503 1.58 -23.35 -5.75
CA ASP A 503 2.14 -24.63 -5.33
C ASP A 503 1.59 -25.01 -3.96
N THR A 504 0.30 -25.39 -3.94
CA THR A 504 -0.51 -25.59 -2.72
C THR A 504 0.11 -26.58 -1.73
N VAL A 505 0.84 -27.58 -2.22
CA VAL A 505 1.50 -28.59 -1.39
C VAL A 505 2.98 -28.30 -1.17
N GLY A 506 3.60 -27.35 -1.89
CA GLY A 506 5.03 -27.04 -1.68
C GLY A 506 5.98 -28.16 -2.09
N TYR A 507 5.62 -28.96 -3.10
CA TYR A 507 6.39 -30.13 -3.54
C TYR A 507 7.22 -29.87 -4.80
N THR A 508 6.96 -28.78 -5.54
CA THR A 508 7.67 -28.54 -6.81
C THR A 508 9.12 -28.12 -6.61
N MET A 509 9.96 -28.41 -7.61
CA MET A 509 11.31 -27.85 -7.68
C MET A 509 11.33 -26.55 -8.50
N PRO A 510 12.27 -25.62 -8.27
CA PRO A 510 12.29 -24.32 -8.95
C PRO A 510 12.27 -24.37 -10.48
N HIS A 511 12.97 -25.35 -11.07
CA HIS A 511 13.01 -25.53 -12.52
C HIS A 511 11.72 -26.13 -13.09
N GLU A 512 11.02 -26.98 -12.32
CA GLU A 512 9.71 -27.50 -12.69
C GLU A 512 8.65 -26.40 -12.62
N PHE A 513 8.69 -25.57 -11.57
CA PHE A 513 7.78 -24.44 -11.41
C PHE A 513 7.96 -23.38 -12.51
N THR A 514 9.21 -23.10 -12.89
CA THR A 514 9.53 -22.23 -14.04
C THR A 514 8.94 -22.78 -15.33
N ALA A 515 9.23 -24.05 -15.66
CA ALA A 515 8.73 -24.70 -16.86
C ALA A 515 7.20 -24.76 -16.89
N TYR A 516 6.56 -24.97 -15.73
CA TYR A 516 5.11 -24.97 -15.58
C TYR A 516 4.51 -23.60 -15.91
N LEU A 517 5.06 -22.51 -15.37
CA LEU A 517 4.60 -21.15 -15.68
C LEU A 517 4.85 -20.77 -17.15
N GLU A 518 6.01 -21.09 -17.70
CA GLU A 518 6.30 -20.88 -19.13
C GLU A 518 5.27 -21.60 -20.00
N ARG A 519 4.95 -22.85 -19.67
CA ARG A 519 3.93 -23.63 -20.37
C ARG A 519 2.53 -23.03 -20.23
N LEU A 520 2.16 -22.51 -19.05
CA LEU A 520 0.91 -21.80 -18.87
C LEU A 520 0.83 -20.54 -19.73
N TYR A 521 1.90 -19.74 -19.82
CA TYR A 521 1.92 -18.55 -20.69
C TYR A 521 1.81 -18.90 -22.18
N GLU A 522 2.31 -20.06 -22.61
CA GLU A 522 2.13 -20.55 -23.98
C GLU A 522 0.69 -20.94 -24.27
N LEU A 523 0.06 -21.66 -23.33
CA LEU A 523 -1.29 -22.21 -23.49
C LEU A 523 -2.41 -21.19 -23.25
N ALA A 524 -2.18 -20.23 -22.36
CA ALA A 524 -3.09 -19.13 -22.06
C ALA A 524 -2.37 -17.77 -22.23
N PRO A 525 -2.18 -17.28 -23.48
CA PRO A 525 -1.44 -16.04 -23.75
C PRO A 525 -2.00 -14.81 -23.04
N GLY A 526 -3.30 -14.77 -22.75
CA GLY A 526 -3.96 -13.68 -21.99
C GLY A 526 -3.40 -13.48 -20.58
N LEU A 527 -2.73 -14.50 -20.00
CA LEU A 527 -2.00 -14.33 -18.73
C LEU A 527 -0.89 -13.28 -18.84
N ARG A 528 -0.37 -13.03 -20.05
CA ARG A 528 0.62 -11.97 -20.28
C ARG A 528 0.03 -10.58 -20.16
N ASP A 529 -1.29 -10.39 -20.16
CA ASP A 529 -1.94 -9.08 -20.11
C ASP A 529 -2.37 -8.70 -18.68
N VAL A 530 -2.43 -9.67 -17.77
CA VAL A 530 -2.80 -9.51 -16.37
C VAL A 530 -1.59 -9.67 -15.43
N VAL A 531 -1.79 -9.48 -14.13
CA VAL A 531 -0.76 -9.80 -13.12
C VAL A 531 -0.81 -11.31 -12.86
N VAL A 532 0.30 -12.00 -13.07
CA VAL A 532 0.46 -13.36 -12.54
C VAL A 532 1.05 -13.27 -11.13
N SER A 533 0.30 -13.81 -10.17
CA SER A 533 0.70 -14.03 -8.78
C SER A 533 1.20 -15.46 -8.61
N VAL A 534 2.10 -15.68 -7.65
CA VAL A 534 2.55 -17.02 -7.26
C VAL A 534 2.42 -17.19 -5.75
N HIS A 535 1.92 -18.34 -5.34
CA HIS A 535 1.68 -18.70 -3.94
C HIS A 535 2.28 -20.07 -3.65
N CYS A 536 3.46 -20.11 -3.03
CA CYS A 536 4.17 -21.37 -2.79
C CYS A 536 4.18 -21.72 -1.29
N HIS A 537 3.81 -22.96 -0.97
CA HIS A 537 3.97 -23.54 0.37
C HIS A 537 5.34 -24.21 0.55
N ASP A 538 5.72 -24.45 1.80
CA ASP A 538 7.11 -24.78 2.18
C ASP A 538 7.35 -26.23 2.63
N ASP A 539 6.51 -27.19 2.23
CA ASP A 539 6.60 -28.58 2.69
C ASP A 539 7.97 -29.26 2.40
N LEU A 540 8.70 -28.81 1.37
CA LEU A 540 10.08 -29.23 1.08
C LEU A 540 11.16 -28.17 1.42
N GLY A 541 10.80 -27.05 2.04
CA GLY A 541 11.73 -25.95 2.32
C GLY A 541 12.13 -25.15 1.07
N LEU A 542 11.28 -25.14 0.03
CA LEU A 542 11.55 -24.53 -1.28
C LEU A 542 10.60 -23.39 -1.64
N ALA A 543 9.70 -22.96 -0.76
CA ALA A 543 8.68 -21.95 -1.06
C ALA A 543 9.27 -20.63 -1.58
N VAL A 544 10.29 -20.13 -0.89
CA VAL A 544 11.00 -18.89 -1.28
C VAL A 544 11.71 -19.08 -2.62
N ALA A 545 12.34 -20.23 -2.84
CA ALA A 545 13.04 -20.54 -4.08
C ALA A 545 12.07 -20.67 -5.28
N ASN A 546 10.93 -21.32 -5.09
CA ASN A 546 9.88 -21.48 -6.11
C ASN A 546 9.20 -20.15 -6.42
N SER A 547 8.88 -19.35 -5.41
CA SER A 547 8.32 -18.00 -5.59
C SER A 547 9.29 -17.12 -6.39
N PHE A 548 10.59 -17.16 -6.05
CA PHE A 548 11.60 -16.43 -6.79
C PHE A 548 11.76 -16.93 -8.23
N ALA A 549 11.72 -18.25 -8.45
CA ALA A 549 11.72 -18.82 -9.79
C ALA A 549 10.51 -18.36 -10.62
N GLY A 550 9.32 -18.29 -10.01
CA GLY A 550 8.13 -17.75 -10.67
C GLY A 550 8.26 -16.27 -11.05
N VAL A 551 8.87 -15.46 -10.18
CA VAL A 551 9.19 -14.05 -10.48
C VAL A 551 10.14 -13.92 -11.67
N LEU A 552 11.17 -14.78 -11.74
CA LEU A 552 12.09 -14.83 -12.89
C LEU A 552 11.38 -15.29 -14.17
N ALA A 553 10.39 -16.18 -14.07
CA ALA A 553 9.55 -16.64 -15.18
C ALA A 553 8.53 -15.58 -15.66
N GLY A 554 8.39 -14.46 -14.95
CA GLY A 554 7.55 -13.33 -15.35
C GLY A 554 6.42 -12.98 -14.39
N ALA A 555 6.22 -13.74 -13.30
CA ALA A 555 5.26 -13.36 -12.27
C ALA A 555 5.61 -11.99 -11.65
N ARG A 556 4.60 -11.22 -11.26
CA ARG A 556 4.76 -9.85 -10.73
C ARG A 556 4.03 -9.62 -9.42
N GLN A 557 3.48 -10.66 -8.81
CA GLN A 557 3.01 -10.68 -7.44
C GLN A 557 3.51 -11.97 -6.76
N VAL A 558 3.86 -11.89 -5.48
CA VAL A 558 4.19 -13.05 -4.65
C VAL A 558 3.31 -13.00 -3.41
N GLU A 559 2.58 -14.09 -3.17
CA GLU A 559 1.82 -14.31 -1.94
C GLU A 559 2.73 -14.97 -0.91
N CYS A 560 2.87 -14.31 0.24
CA CYS A 560 3.79 -14.72 1.30
C CYS A 560 3.24 -14.31 2.67
N ALA A 561 3.90 -14.79 3.72
CA ALA A 561 3.51 -14.47 5.09
C ALA A 561 4.74 -14.09 5.93
N ILE A 562 4.53 -13.21 6.91
CA ILE A 562 5.54 -12.86 7.91
C ILE A 562 5.98 -14.12 8.64
N ASN A 563 7.29 -14.26 8.82
CA ASN A 563 7.92 -15.42 9.45
C ASN A 563 7.71 -16.74 8.68
N GLY A 564 7.08 -16.73 7.49
CA GLY A 564 6.66 -17.92 6.76
C GLY A 564 5.49 -18.65 7.40
N LEU A 565 4.62 -17.96 8.15
CA LEU A 565 3.42 -18.59 8.73
C LEU A 565 2.49 -19.16 7.64
N GLY A 566 1.70 -20.18 7.97
CA GLY A 566 0.79 -20.82 7.03
C GLY A 566 0.42 -22.25 7.41
N GLU A 567 -0.36 -22.90 6.57
CA GLU A 567 -0.64 -24.33 6.73
C GLU A 567 0.65 -25.20 6.72
N ARG A 568 0.67 -26.25 7.56
CA ARG A 568 1.73 -27.28 7.62
C ARG A 568 3.13 -26.68 7.87
N ALA A 569 3.97 -26.62 6.84
CA ALA A 569 5.32 -26.05 6.88
C ALA A 569 5.34 -24.53 6.65
N GLY A 570 4.22 -23.95 6.22
CA GLY A 570 4.06 -22.52 6.02
C GLY A 570 4.02 -22.07 4.56
N ASN A 571 3.92 -20.75 4.39
CA ASN A 571 4.03 -20.08 3.10
C ASN A 571 5.47 -19.63 2.85
N ALA A 572 5.76 -19.16 1.64
CA ALA A 572 6.98 -18.40 1.38
C ALA A 572 7.13 -17.26 2.41
N SER A 573 8.32 -17.12 2.98
CA SER A 573 8.61 -16.08 3.96
C SER A 573 8.70 -14.71 3.29
N LEU A 574 7.90 -13.76 3.77
CA LEU A 574 7.84 -12.41 3.24
C LEU A 574 9.18 -11.69 3.37
N GLU A 575 9.78 -11.73 4.56
CA GLU A 575 11.06 -11.07 4.83
C GLU A 575 12.22 -11.67 4.00
N GLU A 576 12.19 -12.98 3.73
CA GLU A 576 13.18 -13.66 2.90
C GLU A 576 13.03 -13.26 1.42
N ILE A 577 11.80 -13.21 0.88
CA ILE A 577 11.54 -12.73 -0.49
C ILE A 577 11.94 -11.26 -0.64
N ALA A 578 11.57 -10.41 0.31
CA ALA A 578 11.87 -8.98 0.29
C ALA A 578 13.39 -8.74 0.30
N MET A 579 14.12 -9.41 1.19
CA MET A 579 15.57 -9.24 1.29
C MET A 579 16.33 -9.94 0.18
N LEU A 580 15.82 -11.04 -0.39
CA LEU A 580 16.38 -11.66 -1.58
C LEU A 580 16.36 -10.67 -2.75
N LEU A 581 15.22 -10.06 -3.04
CA LEU A 581 15.10 -9.06 -4.11
C LEU A 581 15.90 -7.79 -3.80
N HIS A 582 15.90 -7.32 -2.55
CA HIS A 582 16.66 -6.13 -2.15
C HIS A 582 18.18 -6.32 -2.31
N THR A 583 18.72 -7.45 -1.83
CA THR A 583 20.16 -7.71 -1.87
C THR A 583 20.66 -8.11 -3.25
N ARG A 584 19.79 -8.70 -4.08
CA ARG A 584 20.10 -9.13 -5.46
C ARG A 584 19.57 -8.18 -6.52
N GLN A 585 19.08 -7.00 -6.14
CA GLN A 585 18.46 -6.03 -7.05
C GLN A 585 19.36 -5.69 -8.25
N ALA A 586 20.67 -5.56 -8.04
CA ALA A 586 21.62 -5.26 -9.11
C ALA A 586 21.71 -6.36 -10.19
N ASP A 587 21.50 -7.62 -9.80
CA ASP A 587 21.62 -8.78 -10.69
C ASP A 587 20.28 -9.14 -11.34
N VAL A 588 19.18 -9.01 -10.59
CA VAL A 588 17.85 -9.42 -11.03
C VAL A 588 17.09 -8.26 -11.69
N GLY A 589 17.45 -7.02 -11.35
CA GLY A 589 16.78 -5.81 -11.85
C GLY A 589 15.41 -5.56 -11.25
N LEU A 590 14.92 -6.42 -10.34
CA LEU A 590 13.58 -6.36 -9.75
C LEU A 590 13.60 -5.79 -8.32
N GLN A 591 12.51 -5.14 -7.91
CA GLN A 591 12.38 -4.50 -6.60
C GLN A 591 10.98 -4.63 -6.00
N THR A 592 10.86 -4.53 -4.67
CA THR A 592 9.58 -4.53 -3.95
C THR A 592 9.27 -3.14 -3.37
N GLY A 593 8.03 -2.94 -2.91
CA GLY A 593 7.64 -1.74 -2.15
C GLY A 593 8.01 -1.77 -0.67
N ILE A 594 8.61 -2.85 -0.18
CA ILE A 594 8.81 -3.12 1.25
C ILE A 594 9.80 -2.12 1.86
N VAL A 595 9.37 -1.49 2.95
CA VAL A 595 10.19 -0.68 3.83
C VAL A 595 11.01 -1.63 4.70
N THR A 596 12.19 -2.03 4.21
CA THR A 596 12.99 -3.10 4.83
C THR A 596 13.27 -2.85 6.32
N THR A 597 13.42 -1.59 6.73
CA THR A 597 13.66 -1.21 8.14
C THR A 597 12.50 -1.51 9.09
N GLU A 598 11.32 -1.88 8.60
CA GLU A 598 10.18 -2.32 9.43
C GLU A 598 10.13 -3.85 9.59
N ILE A 599 10.96 -4.62 8.87
CA ILE A 599 10.91 -6.10 8.85
C ILE A 599 11.02 -6.70 10.25
N ALA A 600 12.07 -6.33 11.00
CA ALA A 600 12.30 -6.91 12.33
C ALA A 600 11.16 -6.61 13.29
N ARG A 601 10.63 -5.38 13.26
CA ARG A 601 9.50 -4.97 14.09
C ARG A 601 8.24 -5.77 13.75
N THR A 602 7.95 -5.95 12.46
CA THR A 602 6.78 -6.72 12.01
C THR A 602 6.91 -8.19 12.39
N SER A 603 8.08 -8.81 12.18
CA SER A 603 8.36 -10.19 12.59
C SER A 603 8.10 -10.41 14.09
N ARG A 604 8.58 -9.50 14.95
CA ARG A 604 8.39 -9.57 16.40
C ARG A 604 6.94 -9.37 16.82
N LEU A 605 6.25 -8.41 16.20
CA LEU A 605 4.83 -8.17 16.46
C LEU A 605 4.01 -9.43 16.16
N VAL A 606 4.20 -10.02 14.98
CA VAL A 606 3.50 -11.24 14.57
C VAL A 606 3.83 -12.38 15.51
N SER A 607 5.11 -12.63 15.81
CA SER A 607 5.54 -13.68 16.74
C SER A 607 4.89 -13.55 18.13
N ARG A 608 4.80 -12.33 18.67
CA ARG A 608 4.16 -12.05 19.96
C ARG A 608 2.66 -12.31 19.96
N LEU A 609 1.96 -11.85 18.92
CA LEU A 609 0.51 -11.96 18.85
C LEU A 609 0.06 -13.38 18.53
N THR A 610 0.83 -14.11 17.70
CA THR A 610 0.52 -15.51 17.36
C THR A 610 1.06 -16.53 18.36
N GLY A 611 2.06 -16.17 19.16
CA GLY A 611 2.78 -17.09 20.05
C GLY A 611 3.76 -18.02 19.34
N TYR A 612 3.89 -17.91 18.01
CA TYR A 612 4.84 -18.70 17.23
C TYR A 612 6.23 -18.06 17.31
N VAL A 613 7.15 -18.75 17.98
CA VAL A 613 8.53 -18.27 18.16
C VAL A 613 9.33 -18.40 16.87
N VAL A 614 10.01 -17.33 16.48
CA VAL A 614 10.94 -17.33 15.34
C VAL A 614 12.14 -18.25 15.64
N GLN A 615 12.42 -19.19 14.73
CA GLN A 615 13.59 -20.06 14.85
C GLN A 615 14.87 -19.21 14.99
N PRO A 616 15.78 -19.54 15.93
CA PRO A 616 16.98 -18.74 16.15
C PRO A 616 17.84 -18.51 14.90
N ASN A 617 17.92 -19.51 14.03
CA ASN A 617 18.72 -19.48 12.80
C ASN A 617 17.88 -19.19 11.55
N LYS A 618 16.64 -18.70 11.70
CA LYS A 618 15.81 -18.30 10.55
C LYS A 618 16.53 -17.24 9.73
N ALA A 619 16.48 -17.36 8.42
CA ALA A 619 17.06 -16.36 7.53
C ALA A 619 16.44 -14.98 7.78
N VAL A 620 17.25 -13.93 7.63
CA VAL A 620 16.87 -12.52 7.82
C VAL A 620 16.53 -12.14 9.26
N VAL A 621 15.51 -12.73 9.88
CA VAL A 621 14.95 -12.27 11.16
C VAL A 621 15.33 -13.12 12.37
N GLY A 622 16.00 -14.27 12.17
CA GLY A 622 16.47 -15.10 13.26
C GLY A 622 17.49 -14.38 14.15
N ARG A 623 17.41 -14.57 15.47
CA ARG A 623 18.33 -13.91 16.44
C ARG A 623 19.81 -14.20 16.18
N ASN A 624 20.12 -15.34 15.55
CA ASN A 624 21.48 -15.73 15.18
C ASN A 624 21.87 -15.36 13.75
N ALA A 625 20.98 -14.76 12.95
CA ALA A 625 21.21 -14.49 11.53
C ALA A 625 22.39 -13.53 11.27
N PHE A 626 22.72 -12.68 12.25
CA PHE A 626 23.84 -11.73 12.20
C PHE A 626 24.90 -11.97 13.29
N ALA A 627 24.82 -13.10 14.00
CA ALA A 627 25.72 -13.42 15.11
C ALA A 627 26.97 -14.15 14.62
N HIS A 628 28.16 -13.76 15.11
CA HIS A 628 29.43 -14.42 14.81
C HIS A 628 30.09 -14.92 16.10
N GLU A 629 30.17 -16.24 16.27
CA GLU A 629 30.78 -16.86 17.47
C GLU A 629 32.27 -17.19 17.26
N SER A 630 32.67 -17.54 16.03
CA SER A 630 34.07 -17.90 15.71
C SER A 630 34.98 -16.68 15.79
N GLY A 631 36.09 -16.79 16.52
CA GLY A 631 37.08 -15.71 16.64
C GLY A 631 37.69 -15.26 15.31
N ILE A 632 37.77 -16.15 14.31
CA ILE A 632 38.21 -15.81 12.95
C ILE A 632 37.15 -14.96 12.24
N HIS A 633 35.87 -15.28 12.43
CA HIS A 633 34.77 -14.51 11.83
C HIS A 633 34.65 -13.14 12.48
N GLN A 634 34.79 -13.06 13.80
CA GLN A 634 34.79 -11.80 14.54
C GLN A 634 35.92 -10.88 14.09
N ASP A 635 37.15 -11.39 14.02
CA ASP A 635 38.31 -10.62 13.51
C ASP A 635 38.10 -10.17 12.05
N GLY A 636 37.51 -11.03 11.21
CA GLY A 636 37.13 -10.69 9.83
C GLY A 636 36.12 -9.54 9.77
N VAL A 637 34.98 -9.67 10.47
CA VAL A 637 33.91 -8.67 10.49
C VAL A 637 34.37 -7.34 11.09
N LEU A 638 35.24 -7.37 12.10
CA LEU A 638 35.83 -6.16 12.70
C LEU A 638 36.73 -5.38 11.71
N LYS A 639 37.42 -6.10 10.81
CA LYS A 639 38.29 -5.50 9.79
C LYS A 639 37.49 -5.04 8.57
N GLU A 640 36.58 -5.88 8.11
CA GLU A 640 35.74 -5.65 6.92
C GLU A 640 34.47 -6.49 7.05
N ARG A 641 33.31 -5.87 7.35
CA ARG A 641 32.06 -6.58 7.61
C ARG A 641 31.61 -7.45 6.42
N THR A 642 31.90 -7.01 5.21
CA THR A 642 31.51 -7.72 3.97
C THR A 642 32.22 -9.06 3.77
N THR A 643 33.18 -9.43 4.62
CA THR A 643 33.81 -10.76 4.56
C THR A 643 32.84 -11.89 4.89
N TYR A 644 31.82 -11.62 5.72
CA TYR A 644 30.83 -12.62 6.16
C TYR A 644 29.38 -12.11 6.11
N GLU A 645 29.15 -10.79 6.11
CA GLU A 645 27.81 -10.22 6.08
C GLU A 645 27.43 -9.74 4.68
N ILE A 646 26.42 -10.37 4.07
CA ILE A 646 25.88 -9.97 2.76
C ILE A 646 24.89 -8.78 2.86
N MET A 647 24.42 -8.48 4.06
CA MET A 647 23.52 -7.37 4.37
C MET A 647 23.73 -6.91 5.81
N ASP A 648 23.49 -5.62 6.07
CA ASP A 648 23.61 -5.06 7.42
C ASP A 648 22.31 -5.27 8.21
N ALA A 649 22.40 -5.68 9.47
CA ALA A 649 21.24 -5.88 10.36
C ALA A 649 20.34 -4.62 10.46
N ARG A 650 20.93 -3.42 10.37
CA ARG A 650 20.19 -2.14 10.36
C ARG A 650 19.28 -2.00 9.15
N THR A 651 19.59 -2.67 8.04
CA THR A 651 18.76 -2.67 6.82
C THR A 651 17.38 -3.24 7.09
N ILE A 652 17.27 -4.18 8.04
CA ILE A 652 16.00 -4.81 8.41
C ILE A 652 15.38 -4.22 9.69
N GLY A 653 15.92 -3.12 10.21
CA GLY A 653 15.44 -2.48 11.43
C GLY A 653 15.98 -3.08 12.72
N LEU A 654 16.98 -3.96 12.66
CA LEU A 654 17.75 -4.34 13.84
C LEU A 654 18.78 -3.24 14.11
N GLU A 655 18.43 -2.26 14.94
CA GLU A 655 19.45 -1.35 15.48
C GLU A 655 20.51 -2.18 16.20
N GLY A 656 21.78 -1.94 15.89
CA GLY A 656 22.88 -2.70 16.46
C GLY A 656 22.92 -2.51 17.98
N ASN A 657 22.35 -3.44 18.74
CA ASN A 657 22.64 -3.79 20.13
C ASN A 657 22.88 -2.69 21.19
N ASP A 658 22.45 -1.43 20.99
CA ASP A 658 22.80 -0.33 21.91
C ASP A 658 21.62 0.23 22.73
N ILE A 659 20.53 -0.52 22.92
CA ILE A 659 19.65 -0.27 24.07
C ILE A 659 20.31 -0.89 25.30
N VAL A 660 21.20 -0.12 25.92
CA VAL A 660 21.83 -0.47 27.20
C VAL A 660 21.19 0.39 28.30
N LEU A 661 20.11 -0.12 28.89
CA LEU A 661 19.52 0.50 30.08
C LEU A 661 20.15 -0.11 31.34
N GLY A 662 20.42 0.71 32.35
CA GLY A 662 20.98 0.26 33.63
C GLY A 662 20.18 0.78 34.82
N LYS A 663 20.61 0.43 36.03
CA LYS A 663 19.94 0.85 37.28
C LYS A 663 19.72 2.37 37.43
N HIS A 664 20.47 3.19 36.70
CA HIS A 664 20.35 4.64 36.68
C HIS A 664 19.39 5.18 35.60
N SER A 665 18.95 4.35 34.66
CA SER A 665 18.02 4.76 33.60
C SER A 665 16.65 5.15 34.18
N GLY A 666 16.14 6.31 33.76
CA GLY A 666 14.88 6.88 34.22
C GLY A 666 13.68 6.39 33.40
N ARG A 667 12.47 6.70 33.88
CA ARG A 667 11.21 6.26 33.27
C ARG A 667 11.04 6.69 31.80
N HIS A 668 11.47 7.89 31.45
CA HIS A 668 11.44 8.37 30.06
C HIS A 668 12.35 7.55 29.14
N ALA A 669 13.53 7.15 29.62
CA ALA A 669 14.45 6.34 28.84
C ALA A 669 13.91 4.92 28.62
N LEU A 670 13.22 4.36 29.62
CA LEU A 670 12.47 3.12 29.45
C LEU A 670 11.35 3.30 28.43
N GLN A 671 10.50 4.31 28.58
CA GLN A 671 9.39 4.54 27.65
C GLN A 671 9.86 4.66 26.19
N GLN A 672 10.91 5.45 25.94
CA GLN A 672 11.47 5.60 24.60
C GLN A 672 12.00 4.26 24.06
N ALA A 673 12.74 3.50 24.87
CA ALA A 673 13.25 2.19 24.46
C ALA A 673 12.11 1.21 24.15
N LEU A 674 11.00 1.23 24.90
CA LEU A 674 9.83 0.40 24.60
C LEU A 674 9.16 0.88 23.30
N GLU A 675 9.06 2.19 23.07
CA GLU A 675 8.52 2.76 21.83
C GLU A 675 9.38 2.40 20.59
N ASP A 676 10.71 2.42 20.74
CA ASP A 676 11.67 2.03 19.70
C ASP A 676 11.58 0.53 19.39
N LEU A 677 11.31 -0.30 20.40
CA LEU A 677 10.97 -1.72 20.24
C LEU A 677 9.55 -1.96 19.70
N GLY A 678 8.79 -0.88 19.51
CA GLY A 678 7.48 -0.89 18.87
C GLY A 678 6.29 -0.92 19.82
N TYR A 679 6.52 -0.84 21.13
CA TYR A 679 5.50 -0.89 22.19
C TYR A 679 5.09 0.51 22.66
N ARG A 680 3.79 0.82 22.62
CA ARG A 680 3.25 2.06 23.20
C ARG A 680 2.70 1.79 24.60
N VAL A 681 3.50 2.05 25.61
CA VAL A 681 3.12 1.82 27.02
C VAL A 681 2.96 3.15 27.74
N THR A 682 1.78 3.40 28.30
CA THR A 682 1.47 4.67 29.00
C THR A 682 0.79 4.41 30.35
N GLY A 683 0.66 5.45 31.17
CA GLY A 683 -0.14 5.40 32.40
C GLY A 683 0.39 4.42 33.45
N GLN A 684 -0.50 3.57 33.97
CA GLN A 684 -0.19 2.58 35.02
C GLN A 684 0.70 1.44 34.53
N ALA A 685 0.53 0.97 33.29
CA ALA A 685 1.42 -0.03 32.70
C ALA A 685 2.86 0.50 32.67
N LEU A 686 3.09 1.74 32.21
CA LEU A 686 4.45 2.28 32.25
C LEU A 686 5.03 2.39 33.69
N ASN A 687 4.18 2.53 34.73
CA ASN A 687 4.64 2.53 36.12
C ASN A 687 5.08 1.14 36.59
N GLN A 688 4.33 0.09 36.25
CA GLN A 688 4.65 -1.27 36.69
C GLN A 688 5.85 -1.80 35.88
N ALA A 689 5.89 -1.58 34.57
CA ALA A 689 7.05 -1.78 33.70
C ALA A 689 8.32 -1.16 34.30
N PHE A 690 8.21 0.09 34.75
CA PHE A 690 9.35 0.80 35.34
C PHE A 690 9.81 0.21 36.67
N LYS A 691 8.89 -0.23 37.53
CA LYS A 691 9.23 -0.87 38.80
C LYS A 691 9.98 -2.19 38.57
N ARG A 692 9.48 -3.04 37.68
CA ARG A 692 10.11 -4.33 37.33
C ARG A 692 11.43 -4.15 36.57
N PHE A 693 11.49 -3.16 35.66
CA PHE A 693 12.74 -2.75 35.04
C PHE A 693 13.81 -2.41 36.11
N LYS A 694 13.45 -1.74 37.21
CA LYS A 694 14.39 -1.50 38.32
C LYS A 694 14.81 -2.78 39.02
N GLU A 695 13.89 -3.70 39.28
CA GLU A 695 14.19 -4.99 39.92
C GLU A 695 15.14 -5.84 39.06
N ILE A 696 14.96 -5.85 37.74
CA ILE A 696 15.87 -6.51 36.80
C ILE A 696 17.19 -5.76 36.71
N ALA A 697 17.18 -4.44 36.60
CA ALA A 697 18.40 -3.61 36.51
C ALA A 697 19.23 -3.61 37.81
N ASP A 698 18.64 -3.97 38.95
CA ASP A 698 19.36 -4.19 40.21
C ASP A 698 20.08 -5.55 40.23
N ARG A 699 19.50 -6.57 39.58
CA ARG A 699 20.09 -7.91 39.48
C ARG A 699 21.05 -8.05 38.30
N LYS A 700 20.82 -7.29 37.22
CA LYS A 700 21.53 -7.34 35.94
C LYS A 700 22.37 -6.08 35.73
N LYS A 701 23.63 -6.23 35.30
CA LYS A 701 24.51 -5.06 35.06
C LYS A 701 24.04 -4.17 33.90
N GLN A 702 23.41 -4.77 32.89
CA GLN A 702 22.86 -4.10 31.71
C GLN A 702 21.58 -4.81 31.28
N VAL A 703 20.53 -4.04 31.04
CA VAL A 703 19.24 -4.48 30.52
C VAL A 703 19.23 -4.20 29.03
N THR A 704 19.10 -5.26 28.24
CA THR A 704 19.10 -5.22 26.77
C THR A 704 17.69 -5.03 26.22
N ALA A 705 17.58 -4.75 24.92
CA ALA A 705 16.31 -4.76 24.19
C ALA A 705 15.49 -6.05 24.46
N MET A 706 16.14 -7.21 24.44
CA MET A 706 15.48 -8.50 24.69
C MET A 706 14.95 -8.64 26.12
N ASP A 707 15.66 -8.07 27.10
CA ASP A 707 15.19 -8.06 28.49
C ASP A 707 13.96 -7.15 28.66
N LEU A 708 13.90 -6.04 27.91
CA LEU A 708 12.74 -5.14 27.88
C LEU A 708 11.54 -5.78 27.17
N GLU A 709 11.76 -6.51 26.09
CA GLU A 709 10.71 -7.28 25.40
C GLU A 709 10.11 -8.35 26.34
N ALA A 710 10.97 -9.12 27.02
CA ALA A 710 10.55 -10.09 28.03
C ALA A 710 9.69 -9.48 29.15
N LEU A 711 10.04 -8.27 29.61
CA LEU A 711 9.28 -7.55 30.62
C LEU A 711 7.87 -7.17 30.15
N LEU A 712 7.72 -6.81 28.87
CA LEU A 712 6.46 -6.33 28.31
C LEU A 712 5.48 -7.43 27.92
N THR A 713 5.99 -8.56 27.42
CA THR A 713 5.17 -9.76 27.18
C THR A 713 4.47 -10.21 28.46
N ASP A 714 5.06 -9.92 29.61
CA ASP A 714 4.51 -10.23 30.93
C ASP A 714 3.41 -9.27 31.41
N GLU A 715 3.26 -8.07 30.81
CA GLU A 715 2.47 -6.95 31.35
C GLU A 715 1.30 -6.50 30.46
N LEU A 716 1.41 -6.69 29.14
CA LEU A 716 0.37 -6.30 28.18
C LEU A 716 -0.87 -7.23 28.16
N ARG A 717 -0.95 -8.22 29.07
CA ARG A 717 -1.97 -9.26 29.06
C ARG A 717 -2.58 -9.60 30.43
N ASP A 718 -2.31 -8.79 31.46
CA ASP A 718 -3.01 -8.92 32.75
C ASP A 718 -4.41 -8.26 32.64
N ASP A 719 -5.35 -8.97 31.99
CA ASP A 719 -6.77 -8.64 32.08
C ASP A 719 -7.29 -8.92 33.49
N VAL A 720 -8.26 -8.14 33.94
CA VAL A 720 -8.85 -8.24 35.30
C VAL A 720 -9.54 -9.60 35.55
N ASP A 721 -9.76 -10.39 34.50
CA ASP A 721 -10.55 -11.64 34.50
C ASP A 721 -9.72 -12.93 34.31
N ASP A 722 -8.40 -12.89 34.54
CA ASP A 722 -7.47 -14.01 34.37
C ASP A 722 -6.97 -14.62 35.67
N TYR A 723 -6.49 -15.87 35.61
CA TYR A 723 -5.73 -16.46 36.71
C TYR A 723 -4.37 -15.75 36.83
N THR A 724 -3.94 -15.40 38.03
CA THR A 724 -2.64 -14.75 38.28
C THR A 724 -1.86 -15.47 39.37
N LEU A 725 -0.58 -15.77 39.14
CA LEU A 725 0.30 -16.35 40.17
C LEU A 725 0.76 -15.27 41.16
N GLU A 726 0.33 -15.40 42.42
CA GLU A 726 0.67 -14.44 43.51
C GLU A 726 1.90 -14.86 44.31
N GLY A 727 2.19 -16.15 44.36
CA GLY A 727 3.39 -16.66 45.01
C GLY A 727 3.49 -18.16 44.95
N PHE A 728 4.70 -18.68 45.16
CA PHE A 728 4.95 -20.10 45.20
C PHE A 728 6.10 -20.41 46.17
N ASP A 729 6.06 -21.59 46.76
CA ASP A 729 7.13 -22.22 47.51
C ASP A 729 7.37 -23.60 46.91
N VAL A 730 8.61 -23.90 46.53
CA VAL A 730 9.00 -25.20 45.97
C VAL A 730 10.18 -25.76 46.76
N GLU A 731 9.98 -26.94 47.34
CA GLU A 731 11.02 -27.71 47.97
C GLU A 731 11.40 -28.90 47.06
N ALA A 732 12.64 -28.92 46.59
CA ALA A 732 13.16 -30.01 45.76
C ALA A 732 14.32 -30.73 46.45
N SER A 733 14.33 -32.06 46.34
CA SER A 733 15.40 -32.90 46.88
C SER A 733 15.66 -34.08 45.97
N SER A 734 16.92 -34.49 45.83
CA SER A 734 17.26 -35.76 45.16
C SER A 734 16.86 -37.00 45.98
N ARG A 735 16.38 -36.82 47.22
CA ARG A 735 16.04 -37.91 48.15
C ARG A 735 14.55 -38.01 48.49
N ARG A 736 13.75 -37.02 48.14
CA ARG A 736 12.31 -36.95 48.44
C ARG A 736 11.58 -36.31 47.26
N PRO A 737 10.35 -36.74 46.93
CA PRO A 737 9.56 -36.11 45.88
C PRO A 737 9.45 -34.59 46.12
N PRO A 738 9.64 -33.75 45.08
CA PRO A 738 9.48 -32.32 45.22
C PRO A 738 8.05 -31.96 45.60
N HIS A 739 7.93 -30.95 46.45
CA HIS A 739 6.67 -30.44 46.94
C HIS A 739 6.55 -28.96 46.57
N ALA A 740 5.40 -28.58 46.02
CA ALA A 740 5.11 -27.19 45.68
C ALA A 740 3.83 -26.74 46.37
N THR A 741 3.83 -25.52 46.87
CA THR A 741 2.64 -24.79 47.31
C THR A 741 2.56 -23.50 46.51
N VAL A 742 1.38 -23.19 45.97
CA VAL A 742 1.15 -21.98 45.16
C VAL A 742 -0.03 -21.19 45.71
N ARG A 743 -0.02 -19.89 45.46
CA ARG A 743 -1.18 -19.00 45.60
C ARG A 743 -1.52 -18.41 44.24
N VAL A 744 -2.77 -18.57 43.84
CA VAL A 744 -3.30 -18.09 42.56
C VAL A 744 -4.49 -17.19 42.84
N ARG A 745 -4.49 -15.98 42.29
CA ARG A 745 -5.68 -15.14 42.19
C ARG A 745 -6.54 -15.67 41.05
N MET A 746 -7.80 -15.91 41.33
CA MET A 746 -8.81 -16.40 40.40
C MET A 746 -9.43 -15.23 39.61
N PRO A 747 -10.09 -15.48 38.47
CA PRO A 747 -10.83 -14.47 37.71
C PRO A 747 -11.86 -13.66 38.52
N ASP A 748 -12.44 -14.25 39.57
CA ASP A 748 -13.40 -13.56 40.46
C ASP A 748 -12.72 -12.65 41.52
N GLY A 749 -11.39 -12.52 41.45
CA GLY A 749 -10.56 -11.77 42.38
C GLY A 749 -10.24 -12.49 43.69
N SER A 750 -10.78 -13.69 43.93
CA SER A 750 -10.46 -14.48 45.12
C SER A 750 -9.06 -15.11 45.04
N GLU A 751 -8.37 -15.29 46.17
CA GLU A 751 -7.10 -15.99 46.21
C GLU A 751 -7.30 -17.43 46.71
N ARG A 752 -6.74 -18.39 45.98
CA ARG A 752 -6.78 -19.82 46.35
C ARG A 752 -5.36 -20.37 46.43
N SER A 753 -5.16 -21.28 47.37
CA SER A 753 -3.90 -22.00 47.55
C SER A 753 -4.04 -23.44 47.10
N GLY A 754 -3.02 -23.94 46.42
CA GLY A 754 -2.92 -25.35 46.04
C GLY A 754 -1.57 -25.90 46.46
N SER A 755 -1.53 -27.19 46.78
CA SER A 755 -0.32 -27.84 47.24
C SER A 755 -0.27 -29.27 46.72
N PHE A 756 0.86 -29.66 46.14
CA PHE A 756 1.00 -30.96 45.49
C PHE A 756 2.45 -31.45 45.45
N THR A 757 2.62 -32.77 45.36
CA THR A 757 3.92 -33.41 45.11
C THR A 757 4.02 -33.92 43.69
N GLY A 758 5.12 -33.67 43.01
CA GLY A 758 5.31 -34.08 41.61
C GLY A 758 6.56 -34.94 41.40
N ASP A 759 6.77 -35.37 40.17
CA ASP A 759 7.98 -36.10 39.75
C ASP A 759 9.21 -35.18 39.61
N GLY A 760 8.96 -33.88 39.43
CA GLY A 760 9.96 -32.81 39.36
C GLY A 760 9.39 -31.51 39.95
N PRO A 761 10.23 -30.49 40.26
CA PRO A 761 9.75 -29.22 40.80
C PRO A 761 8.74 -28.51 39.89
N VAL A 762 8.90 -28.65 38.57
CA VAL A 762 7.97 -28.11 37.57
C VAL A 762 6.65 -28.91 37.54
N ASP A 763 6.71 -30.24 37.62
CA ASP A 763 5.48 -31.04 37.69
C ASP A 763 4.71 -30.77 39.00
N ALA A 764 5.44 -30.63 40.12
CA ALA A 764 4.87 -30.29 41.41
C ALA A 764 4.13 -28.94 41.36
N ILE A 765 4.73 -27.92 40.75
CA ILE A 765 4.10 -26.60 40.66
C ILE A 765 2.87 -26.60 39.74
N PHE A 766 2.90 -27.31 38.61
CA PHE A 766 1.74 -27.42 37.71
C PHE A 766 0.55 -28.13 38.37
N ARG A 767 0.82 -29.22 39.09
CA ARG A 767 -0.24 -29.92 39.83
C ARG A 767 -0.76 -29.11 41.02
N ALA A 768 0.12 -28.34 41.68
CA ALA A 768 -0.30 -27.41 42.72
C ALA A 768 -1.19 -26.29 42.15
N ILE A 769 -0.88 -25.79 40.94
CA ILE A 769 -1.74 -24.83 40.22
C ILE A 769 -3.10 -25.47 39.92
N ASN A 770 -3.13 -26.67 39.31
CA ASN A 770 -4.38 -27.39 39.05
C ASN A 770 -5.22 -27.59 40.31
N ALA A 771 -4.59 -27.90 41.44
CA ALA A 771 -5.26 -28.03 42.73
C ALA A 771 -5.81 -26.69 43.26
N ALA A 772 -5.14 -25.57 42.99
CA ALA A 772 -5.60 -24.23 43.38
C ALA A 772 -6.78 -23.76 42.51
N THR A 773 -6.74 -24.08 41.20
CA THR A 773 -7.71 -23.63 40.19
C THR A 773 -8.88 -24.58 39.98
N ASP A 774 -8.81 -25.80 40.54
CA ASP A 774 -9.78 -26.89 40.34
C ASP A 774 -9.92 -27.30 38.86
N THR A 775 -8.80 -27.37 38.14
CA THR A 775 -8.73 -27.68 36.70
C THR A 775 -7.98 -28.99 36.43
N ASP A 776 -8.54 -29.88 35.60
CA ASP A 776 -7.83 -31.07 35.10
C ASP A 776 -7.10 -30.75 33.78
N ALA A 777 -6.02 -29.97 33.88
CA ALA A 777 -5.18 -29.65 32.74
C ALA A 777 -3.94 -30.55 32.67
N LYS A 778 -3.58 -31.01 31.46
CA LYS A 778 -2.44 -31.90 31.22
C LYS A 778 -1.39 -31.22 30.36
N LEU A 779 -0.14 -31.23 30.81
CA LEU A 779 0.98 -30.72 30.02
C LEU A 779 1.19 -31.61 28.78
N ARG A 780 1.22 -30.99 27.60
CA ARG A 780 1.51 -31.61 26.31
C ARG A 780 2.92 -31.29 25.82
N GLU A 781 3.30 -30.02 25.91
CA GLU A 781 4.61 -29.54 25.51
C GLU A 781 5.19 -28.61 26.59
N PHE A 782 6.50 -28.71 26.79
CA PHE A 782 7.25 -27.88 27.72
C PHE A 782 8.59 -27.53 27.09
N ARG A 783 8.82 -26.22 26.89
CA ARG A 783 10.05 -25.70 26.32
C ARG A 783 10.62 -24.62 27.22
N VAL A 784 11.93 -24.68 27.45
CA VAL A 784 12.67 -23.67 28.22
C VAL A 784 13.76 -23.12 27.33
N ASP A 785 13.79 -21.81 27.19
CA ASP A 785 14.81 -21.08 26.44
C ASP A 785 15.50 -20.05 27.32
N ALA A 786 16.79 -19.86 27.10
CA ALA A 786 17.46 -18.66 27.59
C ALA A 786 17.11 -17.49 26.65
N VAL A 787 16.57 -16.42 27.23
CA VAL A 787 16.27 -15.17 26.51
C VAL A 787 17.57 -14.40 26.27
N THR A 788 18.45 -14.34 27.27
CA THR A 788 19.73 -13.64 27.20
C THR A 788 20.88 -14.53 27.67
N GLY A 789 22.12 -14.18 27.32
CA GLY A 789 23.31 -14.87 27.81
C GLY A 789 23.83 -14.27 29.13
N GLY A 790 24.50 -15.08 29.96
CA GLY A 790 25.10 -14.64 31.22
C GLY A 790 24.64 -15.46 32.44
N GLN A 791 25.23 -15.20 33.61
CA GLN A 791 24.80 -15.82 34.89
C GLN A 791 23.47 -15.24 35.40
N ASP A 792 23.06 -14.11 34.84
CA ASP A 792 21.86 -13.31 35.13
C ASP A 792 20.85 -13.35 33.98
N ALA A 793 20.89 -14.42 33.18
CA ALA A 793 20.00 -14.65 32.05
C ALA A 793 18.53 -14.79 32.48
N LEU A 794 17.62 -14.22 31.68
CA LEU A 794 16.19 -14.51 31.80
C LEU A 794 15.88 -15.88 31.18
N GLY A 795 15.11 -16.70 31.89
CA GLY A 795 14.53 -17.92 31.39
C GLY A 795 13.11 -17.67 30.89
N GLU A 796 12.84 -18.02 29.65
CA GLU A 796 11.51 -18.05 29.07
C GLU A 796 11.04 -19.50 29.03
N VAL A 797 9.80 -19.72 29.46
CA VAL A 797 9.15 -21.03 29.43
C VAL A 797 7.89 -20.92 28.60
N SER A 798 7.78 -21.78 27.60
CA SER A 798 6.57 -21.98 26.82
C SER A 798 5.96 -23.33 27.17
N VAL A 799 4.65 -23.37 27.39
CA VAL A 799 3.90 -24.59 27.66
C VAL A 799 2.72 -24.71 26.72
N VAL A 800 2.42 -25.94 26.31
CA VAL A 800 1.13 -26.30 25.72
C VAL A 800 0.46 -27.26 26.68
N ILE A 801 -0.75 -26.93 27.12
CA ILE A 801 -1.57 -27.78 27.99
C ILE A 801 -2.80 -28.23 27.24
N GLU A 802 -3.38 -29.34 27.65
CA GLU A 802 -4.72 -29.74 27.27
C GLU A 802 -5.66 -29.52 28.44
N ALA A 803 -6.62 -28.63 28.26
CA ALA A 803 -7.69 -28.33 29.21
C ALA A 803 -9.03 -28.44 28.47
N GLY A 804 -10.00 -29.16 29.05
CA GLY A 804 -11.29 -29.41 28.38
C GLY A 804 -11.18 -30.19 27.05
N GLY A 805 -10.13 -31.02 26.89
CA GLY A 805 -9.90 -31.83 25.70
C GLY A 805 -9.31 -31.08 24.49
N ARG A 806 -8.86 -29.83 24.68
CA ARG A 806 -8.25 -29.02 23.60
C ARG A 806 -6.89 -28.45 24.03
N PRO A 807 -5.94 -28.29 23.09
CA PRO A 807 -4.65 -27.69 23.38
C PRO A 807 -4.76 -26.17 23.52
N THR A 808 -4.12 -25.61 24.54
CA THR A 808 -3.91 -24.17 24.74
C THR A 808 -2.46 -23.91 25.13
N SER A 809 -1.92 -22.77 24.68
CA SER A 809 -0.53 -22.40 24.94
C SER A 809 -0.42 -21.26 25.94
N GLY A 810 0.71 -21.18 26.63
CA GLY A 810 1.06 -20.07 27.50
C GLY A 810 2.56 -19.88 27.59
N GLN A 811 2.98 -18.66 27.86
CA GLN A 811 4.39 -18.27 27.97
C GLN A 811 4.65 -17.50 29.25
N GLY A 812 5.79 -17.71 29.89
CA GLY A 812 6.18 -17.01 31.11
C GLY A 812 7.68 -16.73 31.11
N VAL A 813 8.07 -15.59 31.66
CA VAL A 813 9.48 -15.17 31.72
C VAL A 813 9.85 -14.78 33.14
N SER A 814 10.97 -15.29 33.63
CA SER A 814 11.56 -14.90 34.91
C SER A 814 13.06 -15.18 34.93
N THR A 815 13.80 -14.56 35.85
CA THR A 815 15.16 -14.99 36.19
C THR A 815 15.19 -16.37 36.86
N ASP A 816 14.04 -16.86 37.35
CA ASP A 816 13.84 -18.20 37.89
C ASP A 816 12.98 -19.04 36.94
N ILE A 817 13.54 -20.13 36.41
CA ILE A 817 12.87 -21.03 35.46
C ILE A 817 11.61 -21.67 36.06
N ILE A 818 11.58 -21.93 37.37
CA ILE A 818 10.41 -22.52 38.04
C ILE A 818 9.26 -21.52 38.10
N GLU A 819 9.57 -20.26 38.38
CA GLU A 819 8.59 -19.17 38.33
C GLU A 819 8.09 -18.94 36.90
N ALA A 820 9.00 -18.89 35.93
CA ALA A 820 8.66 -18.73 34.52
C ALA A 820 7.71 -19.84 34.04
N ALA A 821 7.98 -21.08 34.42
CA ALA A 821 7.11 -22.22 34.15
C ALA A 821 5.72 -22.06 34.76
N ALA A 822 5.64 -21.70 36.06
CA ALA A 822 4.37 -21.50 36.75
C ALA A 822 3.51 -20.40 36.09
N ARG A 823 4.14 -19.28 35.71
CA ARG A 823 3.48 -18.18 34.98
C ARG A 823 2.96 -18.64 33.62
N ALA A 824 3.76 -19.38 32.85
CA ALA A 824 3.37 -19.92 31.55
C ALA A 824 2.13 -20.82 31.66
N TYR A 825 2.09 -21.67 32.69
CA TYR A 825 1.00 -22.61 32.92
C TYR A 825 -0.31 -21.92 33.33
N VAL A 826 -0.25 -20.97 34.26
CA VAL A 826 -1.41 -20.15 34.67
C VAL A 826 -2.00 -19.38 33.48
N ARG A 827 -1.16 -18.92 32.55
CA ARG A 827 -1.60 -18.25 31.32
C ARG A 827 -2.28 -19.18 30.32
N ALA A 828 -1.74 -20.38 30.15
CA ALA A 828 -2.35 -21.38 29.30
C ALA A 828 -3.75 -21.78 29.82
N LEU A 829 -3.94 -21.82 31.15
CA LEU A 829 -5.24 -22.01 31.79
C LEU A 829 -6.18 -20.83 31.57
N SER A 830 -5.71 -19.60 31.75
CA SER A 830 -6.52 -18.38 31.51
C SER A 830 -7.01 -18.29 30.06
N THR A 831 -6.17 -18.73 29.11
CA THR A 831 -6.53 -18.83 27.69
C THR A 831 -7.64 -19.86 27.45
N ALA A 832 -7.55 -21.02 28.10
CA ALA A 832 -8.59 -22.05 28.02
C ALA A 832 -9.93 -21.57 28.58
N GLU A 833 -9.90 -20.89 29.72
CA GLU A 833 -11.09 -20.37 30.40
C GLU A 833 -11.79 -19.26 29.59
N ARG A 834 -11.03 -18.29 29.03
CA ARG A 834 -11.60 -17.26 28.13
C ARG A 834 -12.32 -17.89 26.95
N ARG A 835 -11.72 -18.93 26.36
CA ARG A 835 -12.31 -19.63 25.21
C ARG A 835 -13.62 -20.33 25.59
N ALA A 836 -13.67 -21.01 26.73
CA ALA A 836 -14.89 -21.65 27.22
C ALA A 836 -16.04 -20.63 27.40
N ARG A 837 -15.75 -19.46 27.99
CA ARG A 837 -16.74 -18.39 28.20
C ARG A 837 -17.27 -17.78 26.89
N LEU A 838 -16.42 -17.66 25.86
CA LEU A 838 -16.84 -17.17 24.53
C LEU A 838 -17.77 -18.18 23.84
N GLU A 839 -17.48 -19.47 23.97
CA GLU A 839 -18.30 -20.55 23.40
C GLU A 839 -19.67 -20.64 24.11
N GLU A 840 -19.73 -20.53 25.43
CA GLU A 840 -20.99 -20.47 26.19
C GLU A 840 -21.86 -19.26 25.80
N ARG A 841 -21.24 -18.09 25.58
CA ARG A 841 -21.95 -16.91 25.06
C ARG A 841 -22.52 -17.15 23.67
N SER A 842 -21.75 -17.76 22.77
CA SER A 842 -22.20 -18.10 21.42
C SER A 842 -23.33 -19.14 21.39
N ALA A 843 -23.36 -20.06 22.35
CA ALA A 843 -24.42 -21.07 22.48
C ALA A 843 -25.70 -20.53 23.16
N SER A 844 -25.64 -19.35 23.79
CA SER A 844 -26.76 -18.74 24.51
C SER A 844 -27.61 -17.77 23.67
N GLU A 845 -27.18 -17.44 22.45
CA GLU A 845 -28.00 -16.72 21.48
C GLU A 845 -28.93 -17.71 20.77
N PRO A 846 -30.26 -17.52 20.80
CA PRO A 846 -31.17 -18.43 20.13
C PRO A 846 -30.97 -18.33 18.61
N GLU A 847 -30.67 -19.46 17.97
CA GLU A 847 -30.71 -19.59 16.52
C GLU A 847 -32.06 -19.07 15.99
N PRO A 848 -32.09 -18.25 14.92
CA PRO A 848 -33.35 -17.87 14.31
C PRO A 848 -34.01 -19.14 13.75
N GLU A 849 -35.21 -19.46 14.27
CA GLU A 849 -36.05 -20.53 13.74
C GLU A 849 -36.24 -20.34 12.23
N LEU A 850 -35.61 -21.19 11.43
CA LEU A 850 -35.91 -21.36 10.02
C LEU A 850 -37.35 -21.88 9.89
N GLN A 851 -38.31 -20.98 9.70
CA GLN A 851 -39.63 -21.37 9.22
C GLN A 851 -39.51 -21.75 7.75
N PRO A 852 -39.90 -22.99 7.36
CA PRO A 852 -39.98 -23.34 5.96
C PRO A 852 -41.08 -22.49 5.32
N THR A 853 -40.71 -21.69 4.32
CA THR A 853 -41.67 -20.92 3.52
C THR A 853 -42.23 -21.85 2.42
N PRO A 854 -43.55 -21.82 2.14
CA PRO A 854 -44.26 -22.79 1.30
C PRO A 854 -43.84 -22.88 -0.17
#